data_AF-A0A936G2W1-F1
#
_entry.id   AF-A0A936G2W1-F1
#
_cell.length_a   1.000
_cell.length_b   1.000
_cell.length_c   1.000
_cell.angle_alpha   90.00
_cell.angle_beta   90.00
_cell.angle_gamma   90.00
#
_symmetry.space_group_name_H-M   'P 1'
#
loop_
_entity.id
_entity.type
_entity.pdbx_description
1 polymer ?
#
loop_
_entity_poly.entity_id
_entity_poly.type
_entity_poly.pdbx_seq_one_letter_code
_entity_poly.pdbx_strand_id
1 'polypeptide(L)'
;MGRQRHPRPRHLVVVGAAAGMGRWLSDNVFASQDWDSVTLVDTVEASTGLVEALSRYPAGVATAAVTEGGADGIPLSEVRDLTSGVPTDLGREYAVVCFAVPPRILPPLAARVVPQLAGTSQVLVSAQGMQAPLEALGAVAGERPVIGMHALFDVGSRQLEGQAVYVVPAGDPHPNAHRWLVELVRGLGGTVKFGTAAKHDLSMTYVQALAHQALLGFAGAVVSSGLDLHDDVWAARTPLFETLFGLAVRVLDEAQQPTVAAIQTVLDGPGASEALRRAAEAVAADVAAGAAAGGAGGAVAGAGAGAATGDPGPVEARIAAIRERFSGALFDTVRGTAAAAVVAAQSKRLQLAHHQRTGQLVGIRPLGRADAIRVGRIVEVDPVEVTIDEVLVGRRGRAALLDGAGAQNAARLGLGGKVRRTVFSLGHVDLVVGDDLDRELSAWLAYLRRDVRFLVPESVAGSGVAEVVAPVPGIGHSELVSEVVRTGQRSVVVRVEVRVDRDVDDMVEQLRRRVADAFRWPRGLSLPLVTPTDRVTYLGPAGTFSEVAAAHLAADLGMPSARLVPVDSFDEVLGSVAAGGVAVMPISSSSSGLVTRSADALLRYAGDLTAGGVVDVAVRIDAYIREDHRLDELHGAPVYSHPQALAQCSAFIRRWGLVPSPCASTADALRTVSESSRPAVALAGEGRGEGLHLKVAEREVDDLSGSITRFLIVGQPGCFGDLVGGSAPTLRSIYLAESLAQVAAVLGATVGEPGFDEVLSDSAGRALWVTSRTLGDTGMRSLGDAGVRSLGRAPWSPRTPVVRVEV
;
A
#
# COMPACT_ATOMS: atom_id res chain seq x y z
N MET A 1 2.35 56.65 -23.18
CA MET A 1 1.19 56.80 -22.27
C MET A 1 1.11 55.55 -21.40
N GLY A 2 1.51 55.67 -20.13
CA GLY A 2 1.50 54.54 -19.19
C GLY A 2 0.08 54.04 -18.99
N ARG A 3 -0.15 52.74 -19.20
CA ARG A 3 -1.41 52.06 -18.86
C ARG A 3 -1.59 52.20 -17.34
N GLN A 4 -2.35 53.19 -16.89
CA GLN A 4 -2.70 53.33 -15.47
C GLN A 4 -3.38 52.03 -15.04
N ARG A 5 -2.77 51.30 -14.09
CA ARG A 5 -3.43 50.17 -13.43
C ARG A 5 -4.56 50.76 -12.59
N HIS A 6 -5.80 50.33 -12.82
CA HIS A 6 -6.86 50.63 -11.87
C HIS A 6 -6.44 50.06 -10.51
N PRO A 7 -6.48 50.84 -9.42
CA PRO A 7 -6.09 50.35 -8.10
C PRO A 7 -6.96 49.16 -7.69
N ARG A 8 -6.32 48.19 -7.02
CA ARG A 8 -6.98 46.98 -6.49
C ARG A 8 -8.02 47.42 -5.43
N PRO A 9 -9.23 46.84 -5.44
CA PRO A 9 -10.22 47.13 -4.41
C PRO A 9 -9.67 46.82 -3.02
N ARG A 10 -10.03 47.66 -2.04
CA ARG A 10 -9.63 47.50 -0.62
C ARG A 10 -10.81 47.24 0.31
N HIS A 11 -12.01 47.61 -0.11
CA HIS A 11 -13.25 47.40 0.62
C HIS A 11 -14.20 46.55 -0.21
N LEU A 12 -14.90 45.61 0.43
CA LEU A 12 -15.85 44.70 -0.21
C LEU A 12 -17.24 44.87 0.40
N VAL A 13 -18.25 44.93 -0.46
CA VAL A 13 -19.65 44.81 -0.06
C VAL A 13 -20.26 43.67 -0.87
N VAL A 14 -20.85 42.67 -0.20
CA VAL A 14 -21.57 41.58 -0.87
C VAL A 14 -23.04 41.70 -0.50
N VAL A 15 -23.90 41.92 -1.48
CA VAL A 15 -25.35 42.02 -1.31
C VAL A 15 -26.00 40.72 -1.76
N GLY A 16 -26.79 40.09 -0.88
CA GLY A 16 -27.24 38.70 -1.02
C GLY A 16 -26.24 37.70 -0.44
N ALA A 17 -25.58 38.06 0.68
CA ALA A 17 -24.45 37.31 1.22
C ALA A 17 -24.84 36.15 2.16
N ALA A 18 -26.10 36.00 2.54
CA ALA A 18 -26.49 35.00 3.54
C ALA A 18 -26.62 33.59 2.98
N ALA A 19 -26.95 33.45 1.69
CA ALA A 19 -27.17 32.16 1.04
C ALA A 19 -26.75 32.17 -0.44
N GLY A 20 -26.89 31.00 -1.10
CA GLY A 20 -26.68 30.87 -2.54
C GLY A 20 -25.29 31.27 -3.01
N MET A 21 -25.21 31.81 -4.23
CA MET A 21 -23.93 32.17 -4.85
C MET A 21 -23.25 33.36 -4.16
N GLY A 22 -24.00 34.27 -3.54
CA GLY A 22 -23.42 35.39 -2.81
C GLY A 22 -22.65 34.93 -1.57
N ARG A 23 -23.27 34.04 -0.77
CA ARG A 23 -22.58 33.37 0.35
C ARG A 23 -21.38 32.58 -0.15
N TRP A 24 -21.57 31.82 -1.22
CA TRP A 24 -20.51 30.99 -1.78
C TRP A 24 -19.28 31.80 -2.20
N LEU A 25 -19.48 32.89 -2.94
CA LEU A 25 -18.41 33.79 -3.38
C LEU A 25 -17.73 34.47 -2.20
N SER A 26 -18.50 34.89 -1.19
CA SER A 26 -17.94 35.45 0.04
C SER A 26 -16.98 34.46 0.71
N ASP A 27 -17.46 33.25 0.99
CA ASP A 27 -16.72 32.27 1.79
C ASP A 27 -15.52 31.68 1.03
N ASN A 28 -15.62 31.46 -0.29
CA ASN A 28 -14.66 30.66 -1.04
C ASN A 28 -13.79 31.47 -2.01
N VAL A 29 -14.19 32.69 -2.36
CA VAL A 29 -13.45 33.55 -3.29
C VAL A 29 -12.94 34.78 -2.57
N PHE A 30 -13.85 35.56 -1.98
CA PHE A 30 -13.48 36.86 -1.42
C PHE A 30 -12.77 36.77 -0.07
N ALA A 31 -13.08 35.79 0.77
CA ALA A 31 -12.39 35.58 2.05
C ALA A 31 -10.88 35.27 1.90
N SER A 32 -10.43 34.86 0.70
CA SER A 32 -9.01 34.61 0.41
C SER A 32 -8.17 35.88 0.18
N GLN A 33 -8.78 37.06 0.30
CA GLN A 33 -8.15 38.35 0.04
C GLN A 33 -8.03 39.16 1.32
N ASP A 34 -6.94 39.91 1.44
CA ASP A 34 -6.75 40.88 2.52
C ASP A 34 -7.58 42.14 2.22
N TRP A 35 -8.76 42.22 2.84
CA TRP A 35 -9.64 43.39 2.78
C TRP A 35 -9.39 44.31 3.98
N ASP A 36 -9.42 45.62 3.75
CA ASP A 36 -9.43 46.62 4.84
C ASP A 36 -10.79 46.64 5.54
N SER A 37 -11.87 46.33 4.81
CA SER A 37 -13.18 46.08 5.40
C SER A 37 -14.09 45.26 4.48
N VAL A 38 -14.93 44.42 5.08
CA VAL A 38 -15.98 43.66 4.38
C VAL A 38 -17.35 43.95 5.00
N THR A 39 -18.34 44.19 4.16
CA THR A 39 -19.75 44.31 4.58
C THR A 39 -20.58 43.24 3.87
N LEU A 40 -21.16 42.33 4.64
CA LEU A 40 -22.06 41.30 4.14
C LEU A 40 -23.49 41.74 4.39
N VAL A 41 -24.26 41.94 3.32
CA VAL A 41 -25.60 42.52 3.36
C VAL A 41 -26.62 41.48 2.92
N ASP A 42 -27.65 41.28 3.73
CA ASP A 42 -28.84 40.49 3.38
C ASP A 42 -30.06 40.98 4.17
N THR A 43 -31.19 40.30 4.00
CA THR A 43 -32.45 40.55 4.70
C THR A 43 -32.37 40.20 6.19
N VAL A 44 -33.21 40.83 7.03
CA VAL A 44 -33.28 40.54 8.47
C VAL A 44 -33.58 39.05 8.73
N GLU A 45 -34.45 38.46 7.91
CA GLU A 45 -34.84 37.05 7.96
C GLU A 45 -33.65 36.12 7.70
N ALA A 46 -32.66 36.58 6.94
CA ALA A 46 -31.46 35.82 6.59
C ALA A 46 -30.26 36.08 7.53
N SER A 47 -30.47 36.82 8.63
CA SER A 47 -29.43 37.21 9.59
C SER A 47 -28.58 36.05 10.13
N THR A 48 -29.18 34.87 10.35
CA THR A 48 -28.44 33.67 10.79
C THR A 48 -27.35 33.27 9.79
N GLY A 49 -27.66 33.30 8.49
CA GLY A 49 -26.69 32.98 7.43
C GLY A 49 -25.58 34.02 7.30
N LEU A 50 -25.87 35.30 7.60
CA LEU A 50 -24.85 36.35 7.64
C LEU A 50 -23.86 36.16 8.79
N VAL A 51 -24.34 35.81 9.98
CA VAL A 51 -23.48 35.59 11.17
C VAL A 51 -22.49 34.46 10.92
N GLU A 52 -22.94 33.38 10.28
CA GLU A 52 -22.06 32.27 9.92
C GLU A 52 -21.00 32.70 8.87
N ALA A 53 -21.41 33.51 7.88
CA ALA A 53 -20.50 34.04 6.85
C ALA A 53 -19.36 34.89 7.44
N LEU A 54 -19.64 35.65 8.51
CA LEU A 54 -18.63 36.47 9.19
C LEU A 54 -17.47 35.66 9.73
N SER A 55 -17.72 34.43 10.18
CA SER A 55 -16.69 33.56 10.77
C SER A 55 -15.56 33.21 9.79
N ARG A 56 -15.75 33.46 8.49
CA ARG A 56 -14.75 33.24 7.44
C ARG A 56 -13.70 34.35 7.32
N TYR A 57 -13.96 35.52 7.90
CA TYR A 57 -13.07 36.65 7.84
C TYR A 57 -12.35 36.86 9.18
N PRO A 58 -11.15 37.48 9.19
CA PRO A 58 -10.49 37.85 10.44
C PRO A 58 -11.36 38.77 11.30
N ALA A 59 -11.26 38.60 12.63
CA ALA A 59 -12.03 39.38 13.59
C ALA A 59 -11.80 40.89 13.39
N GLY A 60 -12.88 41.67 13.31
CA GLY A 60 -12.83 43.13 13.12
C GLY A 60 -12.70 43.60 11.67
N VAL A 61 -12.54 42.69 10.70
CA VAL A 61 -12.47 43.04 9.26
C VAL A 61 -13.86 43.02 8.61
N ALA A 62 -14.70 42.06 8.97
CA ALA A 62 -16.03 41.90 8.38
C ALA A 62 -17.15 42.34 9.33
N THR A 63 -18.16 42.97 8.76
CA THR A 63 -19.42 43.36 9.42
C THR A 63 -20.58 42.73 8.68
N ALA A 64 -21.59 42.27 9.43
CA ALA A 64 -22.82 41.80 8.84
C ALA A 64 -23.86 42.89 9.01
N ALA A 65 -24.55 43.22 7.93
CA ALA A 65 -25.57 44.24 7.94
C ALA A 65 -26.88 43.67 7.40
N VAL A 66 -27.97 44.10 8.02
CA VAL A 66 -29.31 43.72 7.61
C VAL A 66 -30.09 44.92 7.10
N THR A 67 -31.11 44.62 6.33
CA THR A 67 -32.08 45.58 5.84
C THR A 67 -33.50 45.07 6.04
N GLU A 68 -34.37 45.94 6.52
CA GLU A 68 -35.82 45.73 6.53
C GLU A 68 -36.36 46.11 5.15
N GLY A 69 -36.92 45.16 4.39
CA GLY A 69 -37.43 45.50 3.06
C GLY A 69 -37.99 44.31 2.28
N GLY A 70 -39.31 44.33 2.07
CA GLY A 70 -40.02 43.51 1.09
C GLY A 70 -39.77 43.94 -0.37
N ALA A 71 -40.63 43.48 -1.30
CA ALA A 71 -40.43 43.49 -2.76
C ALA A 71 -40.05 44.83 -3.44
N ASP A 72 -40.12 45.98 -2.75
CA ASP A 72 -40.00 47.33 -3.32
C ASP A 72 -38.68 48.06 -3.02
N GLY A 73 -37.63 47.33 -2.60
CA GLY A 73 -36.24 47.80 -2.56
C GLY A 73 -35.79 48.45 -1.24
N ILE A 74 -34.46 48.57 -1.09
CA ILE A 74 -33.75 48.88 0.16
C ILE A 74 -33.09 50.27 0.10
N PRO A 75 -33.32 51.20 1.05
CA PRO A 75 -32.49 52.39 1.23
C PRO A 75 -31.17 52.03 1.92
N LEU A 76 -30.02 52.50 1.40
CA LEU A 76 -28.72 52.27 2.06
C LEU A 76 -28.61 52.90 3.46
N SER A 77 -29.39 53.96 3.73
CA SER A 77 -29.48 54.58 5.06
C SER A 77 -30.13 53.67 6.12
N GLU A 78 -30.71 52.55 5.72
CA GLU A 78 -31.36 51.55 6.58
C GLU A 78 -30.59 50.23 6.65
N VAL A 79 -29.48 50.08 5.91
CA VAL A 79 -28.55 48.95 6.05
C VAL A 79 -27.77 49.14 7.35
N ARG A 80 -28.23 48.45 8.40
CA ARG A 80 -27.68 48.57 9.75
C ARG A 80 -26.83 47.35 10.07
N ASP A 81 -25.65 47.60 10.63
CA ASP A 81 -24.82 46.55 11.19
C ASP A 81 -25.62 45.78 12.26
N LEU A 82 -25.63 44.46 12.15
CA LEU A 82 -26.38 43.53 13.00
C LEU A 82 -26.01 43.62 14.48
N THR A 83 -24.78 44.01 14.76
CA THR A 83 -24.21 44.06 16.12
C THR A 83 -24.28 45.45 16.74
N SER A 84 -24.15 46.52 15.94
CA SER A 84 -24.09 47.90 16.44
C SER A 84 -25.33 48.75 16.11
N GLY A 85 -26.18 48.32 15.17
CA GLY A 85 -27.38 49.05 14.74
C GLY A 85 -27.11 50.36 13.99
N VAL A 86 -25.84 50.67 13.70
CA VAL A 86 -25.38 51.89 13.02
C VAL A 86 -25.40 51.67 11.50
N PRO A 87 -25.78 52.70 10.70
CA PRO A 87 -25.67 52.62 9.24
C PRO A 87 -24.24 52.35 8.77
N THR A 88 -24.07 51.41 7.84
CA THR A 88 -22.75 51.10 7.27
C THR A 88 -22.32 52.13 6.23
N ASP A 89 -21.07 52.60 6.28
CA ASP A 89 -20.50 53.48 5.25
C ASP A 89 -20.06 52.67 4.03
N LEU A 90 -20.86 52.74 2.96
CA LEU A 90 -20.63 52.08 1.67
C LEU A 90 -19.98 53.01 0.63
N GLY A 91 -19.75 54.29 0.97
CA GLY A 91 -19.19 55.31 0.09
C GLY A 91 -17.65 55.31 0.04
N ARG A 92 -16.99 54.28 0.58
CA ARG A 92 -15.53 54.20 0.66
C ARG A 92 -14.88 54.19 -0.72
N GLU A 93 -13.76 54.89 -0.87
CA GLU A 93 -12.98 54.87 -2.10
C GLU A 93 -12.43 53.46 -2.38
N TYR A 94 -12.32 53.09 -3.65
CA TYR A 94 -11.81 51.77 -4.06
C TYR A 94 -12.60 50.58 -3.47
N ALA A 95 -13.91 50.75 -3.25
CA ALA A 95 -14.79 49.66 -2.89
C ALA A 95 -15.18 48.81 -4.10
N VAL A 96 -15.46 47.53 -3.90
CA VAL A 96 -16.21 46.70 -4.84
C VAL A 96 -17.53 46.28 -4.22
N VAL A 97 -18.63 46.50 -4.94
CA VAL A 97 -19.97 46.07 -4.53
C VAL A 97 -20.40 44.92 -5.42
N CYS A 98 -20.54 43.73 -4.84
CA CYS A 98 -21.00 42.52 -5.51
C CYS A 98 -22.49 42.31 -5.24
N PHE A 99 -23.32 42.40 -6.29
CA PHE A 99 -24.72 42.04 -6.25
C PHE A 99 -24.90 40.56 -6.61
N ALA A 100 -25.33 39.75 -5.65
CA ALA A 100 -25.69 38.35 -5.82
C ALA A 100 -27.16 38.14 -5.41
N VAL A 101 -28.05 38.90 -6.04
CA VAL A 101 -29.47 39.00 -5.69
C VAL A 101 -30.37 38.49 -6.81
N PRO A 102 -31.63 38.11 -6.51
CA PRO A 102 -32.59 37.76 -7.55
C PRO A 102 -32.73 38.87 -8.62
N PRO A 103 -32.83 38.50 -9.92
CA PRO A 103 -32.89 39.45 -11.03
C PRO A 103 -33.98 40.52 -10.87
N ARG A 104 -35.14 40.14 -10.32
CA ARG A 104 -36.29 41.03 -10.12
C ARG A 104 -36.01 42.20 -9.17
N ILE A 105 -35.13 42.02 -8.18
CA ILE A 105 -34.82 43.06 -7.19
C ILE A 105 -33.58 43.87 -7.54
N LEU A 106 -32.78 43.42 -8.52
CA LEU A 106 -31.54 44.09 -8.89
C LEU A 106 -31.76 45.53 -9.40
N PRO A 107 -32.66 45.83 -10.36
CA PRO A 107 -32.83 47.20 -10.85
C PRO A 107 -33.22 48.23 -9.77
N PRO A 108 -34.27 48.02 -8.94
CA PRO A 108 -34.64 49.00 -7.91
C PRO A 108 -33.57 49.13 -6.82
N LEU A 109 -32.83 48.06 -6.52
CA LEU A 109 -31.71 48.09 -5.58
C LEU A 109 -30.52 48.86 -6.16
N ALA A 110 -30.12 48.56 -7.39
CA ALA A 110 -29.01 49.21 -8.08
C ALA A 110 -29.22 50.72 -8.17
N ALA A 111 -30.43 51.17 -8.52
CA ALA A 111 -30.78 52.59 -8.62
C ALA A 111 -30.62 53.36 -7.30
N ARG A 112 -30.67 52.67 -6.16
CA ARG A 112 -30.47 53.28 -4.84
C ARG A 112 -29.04 53.16 -4.35
N VAL A 113 -28.41 52.00 -4.55
CA VAL A 113 -27.08 51.67 -4.00
C VAL A 113 -25.96 52.32 -4.79
N VAL A 114 -25.98 52.17 -6.12
CA VAL A 114 -24.85 52.52 -6.99
C VAL A 114 -24.52 54.02 -6.99
N PRO A 115 -25.50 54.96 -6.98
CA PRO A 115 -25.20 56.39 -6.95
C PRO A 115 -24.44 56.85 -5.69
N GLN A 116 -24.51 56.10 -4.59
CA GLN A 116 -23.89 56.45 -3.31
C GLN A 116 -22.42 55.99 -3.20
N LEU A 117 -21.96 55.15 -4.12
CA LEU A 117 -20.58 54.65 -4.11
C LEU A 117 -19.61 55.73 -4.55
N ALA A 118 -18.37 55.73 -4.04
CA ALA A 118 -17.33 56.62 -4.58
C ALA A 118 -17.13 56.35 -6.08
N GLY A 119 -16.74 57.38 -6.86
CA GLY A 119 -16.48 57.25 -8.30
C GLY A 119 -15.34 56.27 -8.64
N THR A 120 -14.46 55.99 -7.68
CA THR A 120 -13.36 55.02 -7.78
C THR A 120 -13.79 53.57 -7.49
N SER A 121 -15.06 53.35 -7.17
CA SER A 121 -15.60 52.04 -6.83
C SER A 121 -15.99 51.24 -8.07
N GLN A 122 -16.02 49.91 -7.92
CA GLN A 122 -16.43 48.98 -8.97
C GLN A 122 -17.74 48.29 -8.60
N VAL A 123 -18.56 48.01 -9.61
CA VAL A 123 -19.84 47.32 -9.47
C VAL A 123 -19.72 45.95 -10.11
N LEU A 124 -19.91 44.90 -9.32
CA LEU A 124 -19.86 43.51 -9.73
C LEU A 124 -21.26 42.90 -9.60
N VAL A 125 -21.70 42.10 -10.57
CA VAL A 125 -22.94 41.34 -10.48
C VAL A 125 -22.72 39.86 -10.76
N SER A 126 -23.22 39.00 -9.86
CA SER A 126 -23.29 37.56 -10.06
C SER A 126 -24.69 37.19 -10.53
N ALA A 127 -24.81 36.74 -11.78
CA ALA A 127 -26.09 36.42 -12.39
C ALA A 127 -25.99 35.27 -13.41
N GLN A 128 -27.10 34.58 -13.64
CA GLN A 128 -27.21 33.49 -14.62
C GLN A 128 -27.40 33.99 -16.06
N GLY A 129 -28.03 35.16 -16.22
CA GLY A 129 -28.06 35.93 -17.47
C GLY A 129 -27.33 37.26 -17.27
N MET A 130 -26.72 37.78 -18.33
CA MET A 130 -25.81 38.92 -18.26
C MET A 130 -26.42 40.20 -18.81
N GLN A 131 -27.25 40.12 -19.84
CA GLN A 131 -27.65 41.32 -20.58
C GLN A 131 -28.51 42.27 -19.74
N ALA A 132 -29.65 41.82 -19.23
CA ALA A 132 -30.54 42.67 -18.43
C ALA A 132 -29.88 43.20 -17.13
N PRO A 133 -29.14 42.39 -16.34
CA PRO A 133 -28.43 42.89 -15.16
C PRO A 133 -27.39 43.98 -15.46
N LEU A 134 -26.61 43.81 -16.52
CA LEU A 134 -25.56 44.77 -16.89
C LEU A 134 -26.15 46.06 -17.47
N GLU A 135 -27.26 45.98 -18.22
CA GLU A 135 -28.00 47.16 -18.68
C GLU A 135 -28.58 47.94 -17.49
N ALA A 136 -29.19 47.25 -16.52
CA ALA A 136 -29.75 47.87 -15.32
C ALA A 136 -28.69 48.59 -14.46
N LEU A 137 -27.53 47.96 -14.28
CA LEU A 137 -26.41 48.57 -13.53
C LEU A 137 -25.76 49.70 -14.32
N GLY A 138 -25.57 49.53 -15.63
CA GLY A 138 -24.99 50.54 -16.52
C GLY A 138 -25.80 51.84 -16.53
N ALA A 139 -27.13 51.76 -16.42
CA ALA A 139 -28.01 52.93 -16.35
C ALA A 139 -27.76 53.83 -15.13
N VAL A 140 -27.15 53.30 -14.06
CA VAL A 140 -26.98 54.00 -12.77
C VAL A 140 -25.51 54.09 -12.32
N ALA A 141 -24.58 53.43 -13.01
CA ALA A 141 -23.16 53.35 -12.66
C ALA A 141 -22.39 54.66 -12.87
N GLY A 142 -22.82 55.52 -13.79
CA GLY A 142 -22.03 56.69 -14.19
C GLY A 142 -20.70 56.27 -14.82
N GLU A 143 -19.57 56.76 -14.30
CA GLU A 143 -18.22 56.40 -14.76
C GLU A 143 -17.62 55.16 -14.06
N ARG A 144 -18.37 54.53 -13.14
CA ARG A 144 -17.88 53.37 -12.37
C ARG A 144 -17.83 52.12 -13.25
N PRO A 145 -16.75 51.32 -13.21
CA PRO A 145 -16.69 50.08 -13.98
C PRO A 145 -17.76 49.07 -13.53
N VAL A 146 -18.47 48.48 -14.50
CA VAL A 146 -19.45 47.40 -14.26
C VAL A 146 -18.92 46.07 -14.78
N ILE A 147 -18.96 45.04 -13.95
CA ILE A 147 -18.44 43.71 -14.25
C ILE A 147 -19.54 42.68 -13.98
N GLY A 148 -19.87 41.89 -14.99
CA GLY A 148 -20.71 40.72 -14.84
C GLY A 148 -19.88 39.47 -14.61
N MET A 149 -20.34 38.58 -13.72
CA MET A 149 -19.76 37.26 -13.52
C MET A 149 -20.82 36.17 -13.42
N HIS A 150 -20.58 35.03 -14.05
CA HIS A 150 -21.39 33.84 -13.94
C HIS A 150 -20.51 32.67 -13.53
N ALA A 151 -20.71 32.15 -12.32
CA ALA A 151 -20.14 30.88 -11.91
C ALA A 151 -20.84 29.75 -12.69
N LEU A 152 -20.11 29.03 -13.56
CA LEU A 152 -20.68 27.97 -14.40
C LEU A 152 -20.80 26.64 -13.64
N PHE A 153 -21.11 26.72 -12.35
CA PHE A 153 -21.20 25.62 -11.39
C PHE A 153 -22.16 25.99 -10.27
N ASP A 154 -22.62 24.98 -9.53
CA ASP A 154 -23.54 25.17 -8.41
C ASP A 154 -22.84 25.34 -7.06
N VAL A 155 -23.60 25.78 -6.06
CA VAL A 155 -23.13 26.07 -4.70
C VAL A 155 -22.66 24.83 -3.91
N GLY A 156 -22.84 23.61 -4.44
CA GLY A 156 -22.37 22.38 -3.83
C GLY A 156 -20.85 22.16 -3.98
N SER A 157 -20.21 22.80 -4.96
CA SER A 157 -18.75 22.80 -5.09
C SER A 157 -18.10 23.48 -3.89
N ARG A 158 -17.18 22.83 -3.17
CA ARG A 158 -16.55 23.43 -1.97
C ARG A 158 -15.32 24.29 -2.26
N GLN A 159 -14.87 24.35 -3.52
CA GLN A 159 -13.65 25.05 -3.91
C GLN A 159 -13.72 25.49 -5.38
N LEU A 160 -12.92 26.49 -5.75
CA LEU A 160 -12.89 27.06 -7.10
C LEU A 160 -11.96 26.31 -8.07
N GLU A 161 -11.10 25.42 -7.57
CA GLU A 161 -10.14 24.68 -8.38
C GLU A 161 -10.82 23.84 -9.47
N GLY A 162 -10.40 24.03 -10.73
CA GLY A 162 -10.98 23.37 -11.90
C GLY A 162 -12.35 23.91 -12.33
N GLN A 163 -12.96 24.82 -11.57
CA GLN A 163 -14.25 25.42 -11.90
C GLN A 163 -14.11 26.55 -12.92
N ALA A 164 -15.19 26.85 -13.65
CA ALA A 164 -15.19 27.90 -14.66
C ALA A 164 -16.06 29.10 -14.26
N VAL A 165 -15.52 30.30 -14.42
CA VAL A 165 -16.23 31.58 -14.24
C VAL A 165 -16.25 32.33 -15.56
N TYR A 166 -17.43 32.73 -16.01
CA TYR A 166 -17.58 33.60 -17.18
C TYR A 166 -17.62 35.06 -16.72
N VAL A 167 -16.77 35.91 -17.30
CA VAL A 167 -16.66 37.34 -16.94
C VAL A 167 -17.00 38.21 -18.15
N VAL A 168 -17.91 39.17 -17.92
CA VAL A 168 -18.37 40.15 -18.92
C VAL A 168 -18.07 41.56 -18.41
N PRO A 169 -16.99 42.20 -18.84
CA PRO A 169 -16.78 43.62 -18.57
C PRO A 169 -17.78 44.45 -19.40
N ALA A 170 -18.59 45.28 -18.76
CA ALA A 170 -19.62 46.10 -19.40
C ALA A 170 -19.41 47.58 -19.09
N GLY A 171 -19.57 48.43 -20.13
CA GLY A 171 -19.44 49.88 -20.00
C GLY A 171 -18.10 50.29 -19.39
N ASP A 172 -16.97 49.91 -20.01
CA ASP A 172 -15.63 50.06 -19.42
C ASP A 172 -14.93 51.38 -19.84
N PRO A 173 -15.03 52.48 -19.06
CA PRO A 173 -14.18 53.66 -19.23
C PRO A 173 -12.73 53.41 -18.74
N HIS A 174 -12.46 52.30 -18.04
CA HIS A 174 -11.16 51.94 -17.47
C HIS A 174 -10.72 50.53 -17.89
N PRO A 175 -10.20 50.37 -19.13
CA PRO A 175 -9.79 49.07 -19.64
C PRO A 175 -8.86 48.41 -18.61
N ASN A 176 -9.26 47.23 -18.12
CA ASN A 176 -8.61 46.40 -17.08
C ASN A 176 -9.19 46.48 -15.65
N ALA A 177 -10.32 47.14 -15.39
CA ALA A 177 -10.93 47.14 -14.04
C ALA A 177 -11.20 45.72 -13.51
N HIS A 178 -11.60 44.79 -14.37
CA HIS A 178 -11.88 43.38 -14.01
C HIS A 178 -10.64 42.53 -13.70
N ARG A 179 -9.42 43.03 -13.92
CA ARG A 179 -8.19 42.22 -13.90
C ARG A 179 -7.92 41.59 -12.52
N TRP A 180 -8.20 42.29 -11.43
CA TRP A 180 -8.00 41.77 -10.08
C TRP A 180 -8.86 40.52 -9.83
N LEU A 181 -10.10 40.51 -10.33
CA LEU A 181 -11.02 39.38 -10.19
C LEU A 181 -10.51 38.16 -10.98
N VAL A 182 -9.93 38.39 -12.16
CA VAL A 182 -9.37 37.33 -13.00
C VAL A 182 -8.11 36.73 -12.37
N GLU A 183 -7.24 37.57 -11.83
CA GLU A 183 -6.06 37.14 -11.08
C GLU A 183 -6.45 36.36 -9.83
N LEU A 184 -7.50 36.80 -9.11
CA LEU A 184 -8.06 36.11 -7.96
C LEU A 184 -8.60 34.72 -8.32
N VAL A 185 -9.50 34.62 -9.31
CA VAL A 185 -10.09 33.35 -9.73
C VAL A 185 -9.02 32.36 -10.18
N ARG A 186 -8.03 32.80 -10.96
CA ARG A 186 -6.91 31.95 -11.41
C ARG A 186 -5.97 31.55 -10.28
N GLY A 187 -5.72 32.44 -9.33
CA GLY A 187 -4.88 32.15 -8.15
C GLY A 187 -5.47 31.05 -7.27
N LEU A 188 -6.81 30.93 -7.25
CA LEU A 188 -7.54 29.86 -6.56
C LEU A 188 -7.75 28.60 -7.42
N GLY A 189 -7.07 28.47 -8.55
CA GLY A 189 -7.14 27.31 -9.44
C GLY A 189 -8.35 27.30 -10.39
N GLY A 190 -9.15 28.38 -10.42
CA GLY A 190 -10.29 28.52 -11.32
C GLY A 190 -9.90 28.94 -12.73
N THR A 191 -10.77 28.64 -13.69
CA THR A 191 -10.65 29.05 -15.09
C THR A 191 -11.59 30.21 -15.40
N VAL A 192 -11.13 31.15 -16.24
CA VAL A 192 -11.91 32.34 -16.62
C VAL A 192 -12.19 32.32 -18.12
N LYS A 193 -13.46 32.51 -18.48
CA LYS A 193 -13.92 32.72 -19.86
C LYS A 193 -14.39 34.16 -20.05
N PHE A 194 -14.15 34.72 -21.23
CA PHE A 194 -14.56 36.07 -21.59
C PHE A 194 -15.53 36.07 -22.78
N GLY A 195 -16.40 37.06 -22.82
CA GLY A 195 -17.21 37.39 -23.99
C GLY A 195 -18.19 38.52 -23.75
N THR A 196 -19.14 38.68 -24.66
CA THR A 196 -20.19 39.69 -24.57
C THR A 196 -21.42 39.13 -23.83
N ALA A 197 -22.20 40.01 -23.22
CA ALA A 197 -23.45 39.62 -22.55
C ALA A 197 -24.41 38.85 -23.49
N ALA A 198 -24.61 39.36 -24.72
CA ALA A 198 -25.47 38.72 -25.70
C ALA A 198 -24.99 37.31 -26.10
N LYS A 199 -23.68 37.12 -26.31
CA LYS A 199 -23.13 35.80 -26.66
C LYS A 199 -23.21 34.83 -25.48
N HIS A 200 -22.97 35.33 -24.27
CA HIS A 200 -23.12 34.56 -23.04
C HIS A 200 -24.56 34.05 -22.90
N ASP A 201 -25.55 34.94 -22.97
CA ASP A 201 -26.95 34.60 -22.76
C ASP A 201 -27.46 33.63 -23.83
N LEU A 202 -27.12 33.87 -25.10
CA LEU A 202 -27.41 32.94 -26.19
C LEU A 202 -26.81 31.55 -25.94
N SER A 203 -25.59 31.47 -25.41
CA SER A 203 -24.96 30.19 -25.09
C SER A 203 -25.67 29.50 -23.91
N MET A 204 -26.05 30.26 -22.88
CA MET A 204 -26.73 29.74 -21.69
C MET A 204 -28.18 29.31 -22.00
N THR A 205 -28.83 29.87 -23.01
CA THR A 205 -30.12 29.35 -23.51
C THR A 205 -30.03 27.85 -23.83
N TYR A 206 -28.94 27.40 -24.46
CA TYR A 206 -28.74 25.99 -24.77
C TYR A 206 -28.09 25.21 -23.62
N VAL A 207 -27.07 25.79 -22.97
CA VAL A 207 -26.28 25.11 -21.92
C VAL A 207 -27.06 24.93 -20.62
N GLN A 208 -27.96 25.87 -20.27
CA GLN A 208 -28.71 25.84 -19.02
C GLN A 208 -30.21 25.73 -19.25
N ALA A 209 -30.84 26.67 -19.98
CA ALA A 209 -32.29 26.72 -20.08
C ALA A 209 -32.85 25.45 -20.75
N LEU A 210 -32.37 25.13 -21.96
CA LEU A 210 -32.76 23.92 -22.69
C LEU A 210 -32.37 22.64 -21.95
N ALA A 211 -31.17 22.59 -21.35
CA ALA A 211 -30.71 21.43 -20.60
C ALA A 211 -31.63 21.14 -19.39
N HIS A 212 -31.97 22.14 -18.59
CA HIS A 212 -32.89 21.99 -17.47
C HIS A 212 -34.30 21.63 -17.93
N GLN A 213 -34.80 22.21 -19.02
CA GLN A 213 -36.10 21.82 -19.59
C GLN A 213 -36.14 20.37 -20.05
N ALA A 214 -35.07 19.89 -20.70
CA ALA A 214 -34.95 18.50 -21.12
C ALA A 214 -34.94 17.55 -19.91
N LEU A 215 -34.22 17.90 -18.84
CA LEU A 215 -34.19 17.13 -17.59
C LEU A 215 -35.54 17.12 -16.88
N LEU A 216 -36.21 18.29 -16.76
CA LEU A 216 -37.55 18.41 -16.19
C LEU A 216 -38.58 17.61 -16.99
N GLY A 217 -38.53 17.69 -18.33
CA GLY A 217 -39.40 16.92 -19.21
C GLY A 217 -39.16 15.42 -19.10
N PHE A 218 -37.90 14.99 -19.02
CA PHE A 218 -37.53 13.59 -18.83
C PHE A 218 -38.01 13.05 -17.48
N ALA A 219 -37.71 13.74 -16.37
CA ALA A 219 -38.20 13.34 -15.05
C ALA A 219 -39.73 13.34 -14.99
N GLY A 220 -40.38 14.37 -15.54
CA GLY A 220 -41.84 14.46 -15.61
C GLY A 220 -42.45 13.28 -16.37
N ALA A 221 -41.87 12.87 -17.50
CA ALA A 221 -42.33 11.72 -18.27
C ALA A 221 -42.18 10.40 -17.50
N VAL A 222 -41.07 10.20 -16.80
CA VAL A 222 -40.84 8.99 -15.97
C VAL A 222 -41.83 8.95 -14.80
N VAL A 223 -41.97 10.04 -14.06
CA VAL A 223 -42.86 10.13 -12.90
C VAL A 223 -44.33 10.00 -13.30
N SER A 224 -44.69 10.47 -14.50
CA SER A 224 -46.06 10.37 -15.04
C SER A 224 -46.34 9.04 -15.75
N SER A 225 -45.41 8.08 -15.73
CA SER A 225 -45.57 6.78 -16.43
C SER A 225 -46.62 5.86 -15.81
N GLY A 226 -46.98 6.07 -14.55
CA GLY A 226 -47.89 5.22 -13.78
C GLY A 226 -47.24 3.96 -13.18
N LEU A 227 -45.93 3.78 -13.35
CA LEU A 227 -45.14 2.72 -12.73
C LEU A 227 -44.70 3.10 -11.32
N ASP A 228 -44.45 2.11 -10.46
CA ASP A 228 -43.82 2.37 -9.17
C ASP A 228 -42.34 2.76 -9.37
N LEU A 229 -41.95 3.91 -8.81
CA LEU A 229 -40.61 4.44 -9.04
C LEU A 229 -39.53 3.55 -8.42
N HIS A 230 -39.80 2.85 -7.33
CA HIS A 230 -38.84 2.00 -6.64
C HIS A 230 -38.83 0.59 -7.25
N ASP A 231 -39.98 -0.07 -7.24
CA ASP A 231 -40.10 -1.49 -7.52
C ASP A 231 -40.08 -1.82 -9.02
N ASP A 232 -40.57 -0.91 -9.87
CA ASP A 232 -40.57 -1.12 -11.32
C ASP A 232 -39.40 -0.37 -12.00
N VAL A 233 -39.34 0.95 -11.81
CA VAL A 233 -38.41 1.81 -12.57
C VAL A 233 -36.98 1.72 -12.02
N TRP A 234 -36.81 1.89 -10.72
CA TRP A 234 -35.47 1.90 -10.12
C TRP A 234 -34.86 0.50 -10.09
N ALA A 235 -35.65 -0.54 -9.85
CA ALA A 235 -35.19 -1.93 -9.92
C ALA A 235 -34.66 -2.32 -11.31
N ALA A 236 -35.31 -1.86 -12.39
CA ALA A 236 -34.92 -2.18 -13.77
C ALA A 236 -33.92 -1.19 -14.40
N ARG A 237 -33.39 -0.24 -13.63
CA ARG A 237 -32.58 0.86 -14.16
C ARG A 237 -31.30 0.38 -14.83
N THR A 238 -30.92 1.05 -15.92
CA THR A 238 -29.61 0.90 -16.54
C THR A 238 -28.64 1.97 -16.02
N PRO A 239 -27.31 1.79 -16.15
CA PRO A 239 -26.34 2.81 -15.73
C PRO A 239 -26.54 4.18 -16.40
N LEU A 240 -26.94 4.18 -17.67
CA LEU A 240 -27.28 5.39 -18.40
C LEU A 240 -28.53 6.05 -17.81
N PHE A 241 -29.57 5.27 -17.54
CA PHE A 241 -30.79 5.77 -16.92
C PHE A 241 -30.52 6.33 -15.52
N GLU A 242 -29.79 5.61 -14.68
CA GLU A 242 -29.41 6.04 -13.33
C GLU A 242 -28.67 7.40 -13.37
N THR A 243 -27.75 7.56 -14.32
CA THR A 243 -27.00 8.82 -14.51
C THR A 243 -27.93 9.96 -14.94
N LEU A 244 -28.75 9.74 -15.98
CA LEU A 244 -29.65 10.77 -16.53
C LEU A 244 -30.76 11.13 -15.54
N PHE A 245 -31.38 10.14 -14.91
CA PHE A 245 -32.44 10.34 -13.94
C PHE A 245 -31.90 10.96 -12.66
N GLY A 246 -30.71 10.58 -12.19
CA GLY A 246 -30.03 11.26 -11.08
C GLY A 246 -29.75 12.74 -11.36
N LEU A 247 -29.28 13.06 -12.57
CA LEU A 247 -29.13 14.47 -13.01
C LEU A 247 -30.48 15.19 -13.05
N ALA A 248 -31.55 14.52 -13.49
CA ALA A 248 -32.87 15.11 -13.58
C ALA A 248 -33.49 15.37 -12.19
N VAL A 249 -33.36 14.42 -11.26
CA VAL A 249 -33.81 14.58 -9.87
C VAL A 249 -33.06 15.68 -9.15
N ARG A 250 -31.77 15.90 -9.46
CA ARG A 250 -31.02 17.04 -8.91
C ARG A 250 -31.62 18.40 -9.26
N VAL A 251 -32.23 18.53 -10.44
CA VAL A 251 -32.95 19.76 -10.85
C VAL A 251 -34.25 19.95 -10.07
N LEU A 252 -34.80 18.87 -9.49
CA LEU A 252 -36.02 18.90 -8.67
C LEU A 252 -35.76 19.24 -7.19
N ASP A 253 -34.50 19.26 -6.76
CA ASP A 253 -34.10 19.59 -5.39
C ASP A 253 -34.67 20.97 -4.97
N GLU A 254 -35.37 21.00 -3.83
CA GLU A 254 -35.99 22.21 -3.28
C GLU A 254 -35.00 23.37 -3.15
N ALA A 255 -33.74 23.10 -2.81
CA ALA A 255 -32.70 24.12 -2.69
C ALA A 255 -32.30 24.74 -4.05
N GLN A 256 -32.51 24.01 -5.16
CA GLN A 256 -32.18 24.46 -6.52
C GLN A 256 -33.36 25.08 -7.27
N GLN A 257 -34.60 24.82 -6.82
CA GLN A 257 -35.82 25.30 -7.48
C GLN A 257 -35.80 26.80 -7.82
N PRO A 258 -35.41 27.73 -6.93
CA PRO A 258 -35.40 29.16 -7.25
C PRO A 258 -34.41 29.51 -8.36
N THR A 259 -33.24 28.86 -8.38
CA THR A 259 -32.21 29.07 -9.39
C THR A 259 -32.64 28.51 -10.74
N VAL A 260 -33.17 27.29 -10.76
CA VAL A 260 -33.68 26.66 -11.99
C VAL A 260 -34.82 27.49 -12.59
N ALA A 261 -35.77 27.94 -11.77
CA ALA A 261 -36.87 28.81 -12.21
C ALA A 261 -36.35 30.14 -12.76
N ALA A 262 -35.40 30.78 -12.08
CA ALA A 262 -34.80 32.02 -12.55
C ALA A 262 -34.14 31.84 -13.93
N ILE A 263 -33.37 30.77 -14.14
CA ILE A 263 -32.74 30.45 -15.42
C ILE A 263 -33.77 30.38 -16.56
N GLN A 264 -34.96 29.80 -16.31
CA GLN A 264 -36.03 29.72 -17.32
C GLN A 264 -36.63 31.08 -17.68
N THR A 265 -36.65 32.01 -16.72
CA THR A 265 -37.27 33.34 -16.91
C THR A 265 -36.30 34.42 -17.40
N VAL A 266 -35.00 34.31 -17.06
CA VAL A 266 -33.98 35.33 -17.33
C VAL A 266 -33.33 35.11 -18.69
N LEU A 267 -33.14 33.85 -19.08
CA LEU A 267 -32.67 33.49 -20.41
C LEU A 267 -33.88 33.34 -21.34
N ASP A 268 -33.63 33.10 -22.63
CA ASP A 268 -34.69 32.81 -23.61
C ASP A 268 -35.30 31.40 -23.41
N GLY A 269 -35.95 31.21 -22.26
CA GLY A 269 -36.66 29.98 -21.91
C GLY A 269 -37.76 29.60 -22.91
N PRO A 270 -38.58 30.54 -23.42
CA PRO A 270 -39.54 30.26 -24.49
C PRO A 270 -38.86 29.77 -25.78
N GLY A 271 -37.76 30.41 -26.22
CA GLY A 271 -37.00 29.97 -27.39
C GLY A 271 -36.34 28.62 -27.19
N ALA A 272 -35.80 28.34 -25.99
CA ALA A 272 -35.29 27.02 -25.61
C ALA A 272 -36.38 25.94 -25.69
N SER A 273 -37.57 26.24 -25.16
CA SER A 273 -38.71 25.32 -25.15
C SER A 273 -39.18 25.02 -26.56
N GLU A 274 -39.26 26.04 -27.42
CA GLU A 274 -39.65 25.90 -28.81
C GLU A 274 -38.59 25.12 -29.63
N ALA A 275 -37.30 25.32 -29.35
CA ALA A 275 -36.24 24.52 -29.96
C ALA A 275 -36.31 23.05 -29.54
N LEU A 276 -36.53 22.77 -28.25
CA LEU A 276 -36.68 21.42 -27.71
C LEU A 276 -37.92 20.72 -28.28
N ARG A 277 -39.06 21.41 -28.34
CA ARG A 277 -40.31 20.91 -28.92
C ARG A 277 -40.12 20.51 -30.38
N ARG A 278 -39.55 21.39 -31.21
CA ARG A 278 -39.27 21.09 -32.64
C ARG A 278 -38.33 19.90 -32.81
N ALA A 279 -37.33 19.75 -31.94
CA ALA A 279 -36.43 18.61 -31.97
C ALA A 279 -37.15 17.31 -31.60
N ALA A 280 -37.98 17.32 -30.55
CA ALA A 280 -38.76 16.17 -30.11
C ALA A 280 -39.79 15.73 -31.17
N GLU A 281 -40.49 16.69 -31.80
CA GLU A 281 -41.44 16.41 -32.88
C GLU A 281 -40.77 15.79 -34.11
N ALA A 282 -39.57 16.25 -34.46
CA ALA A 282 -38.81 15.68 -35.56
C ALA A 282 -38.37 14.23 -35.28
N VAL A 283 -37.97 13.92 -34.04
CA VAL A 283 -37.67 12.54 -33.62
C VAL A 283 -38.94 11.68 -33.65
N ALA A 284 -40.06 12.19 -33.14
CA ALA A 284 -41.34 11.49 -33.15
C ALA A 284 -41.81 11.19 -34.59
N ALA A 285 -41.64 12.13 -35.52
CA ALA A 285 -41.97 11.94 -36.93
C ALA A 285 -41.12 10.84 -37.58
N ASP A 286 -39.81 10.78 -37.32
CA ASP A 286 -38.95 9.73 -37.87
C ASP A 286 -39.23 8.36 -37.26
N VAL A 287 -39.54 8.29 -35.96
CA VAL A 287 -39.99 7.05 -35.29
C VAL A 287 -41.32 6.58 -35.90
N ALA A 288 -42.27 7.49 -36.13
CA ALA A 288 -43.54 7.17 -36.77
C ALA A 288 -43.35 6.71 -38.23
N ALA A 289 -42.44 7.33 -38.97
CA ALA A 289 -42.10 6.94 -40.34
C ALA A 289 -41.48 5.54 -40.39
N GLY A 290 -40.56 5.21 -39.48
CA GLY A 290 -39.97 3.87 -39.37
C GLY A 290 -41.01 2.81 -38.99
N ALA A 291 -41.91 3.13 -38.05
CA ALA A 291 -43.03 2.27 -37.67
C ALA A 291 -44.00 2.01 -38.83
N ALA A 292 -44.32 3.05 -39.63
CA ALA A 292 -45.19 2.94 -40.80
C ALA A 292 -44.54 2.16 -41.95
N ALA A 293 -43.24 2.35 -42.18
CA ALA A 293 -42.48 1.63 -43.20
C ALA A 293 -42.34 0.13 -42.90
N GLY A 294 -42.24 -0.25 -41.62
CA GLY A 294 -42.29 -1.65 -41.18
C GLY A 294 -43.67 -2.31 -41.27
N GLY A 295 -44.74 -1.51 -41.35
CA GLY A 295 -46.13 -1.98 -41.43
C GLY A 295 -46.63 -2.34 -42.84
N ALA A 296 -45.82 -2.14 -43.90
CA ALA A 296 -46.20 -2.47 -45.27
C ALA A 296 -46.13 -3.98 -45.62
N GLY A 297 -45.82 -4.84 -44.64
CA GLY A 297 -45.78 -6.30 -44.77
C GLY A 297 -46.94 -7.00 -44.07
N GLY A 298 -48.12 -7.04 -44.72
CA GLY A 298 -49.16 -8.04 -44.47
C GLY A 298 -50.05 -7.85 -43.24
N ALA A 299 -51.31 -7.46 -43.49
CA ALA A 299 -52.38 -7.65 -42.53
C ALA A 299 -52.58 -9.15 -42.25
N VAL A 300 -52.27 -9.59 -41.02
CA VAL A 300 -52.82 -10.84 -40.45
C VAL A 300 -53.65 -10.44 -39.23
N ALA A 301 -54.95 -10.71 -39.31
CA ALA A 301 -55.88 -10.54 -38.22
C ALA A 301 -55.63 -11.61 -37.14
N GLY A 302 -55.30 -11.19 -35.92
CA GLY A 302 -55.16 -12.08 -34.77
C GLY A 302 -54.68 -11.31 -33.54
N ALA A 303 -55.47 -11.33 -32.47
CA ALA A 303 -55.26 -10.55 -31.26
C ALA A 303 -53.96 -10.89 -30.51
N GLY A 304 -53.29 -9.85 -29.99
CA GLY A 304 -52.12 -9.92 -29.11
C GLY A 304 -51.02 -9.01 -29.62
N ALA A 305 -50.72 -7.92 -28.88
CA ALA A 305 -49.81 -6.83 -29.26
C ALA A 305 -48.45 -7.35 -29.80
N GLY A 306 -48.35 -7.50 -31.11
CA GLY A 306 -47.15 -7.90 -31.82
C GLY A 306 -46.21 -6.72 -31.93
N ALA A 307 -44.95 -6.91 -31.50
CA ALA A 307 -43.88 -5.94 -31.65
C ALA A 307 -43.75 -5.54 -33.12
N ALA A 308 -44.01 -4.27 -33.41
CA ALA A 308 -43.83 -3.70 -34.73
C ALA A 308 -42.35 -3.80 -35.11
N THR A 309 -42.03 -4.62 -36.11
CA THR A 309 -40.70 -4.64 -36.74
C THR A 309 -40.58 -3.41 -37.64
N GLY A 310 -40.38 -2.25 -37.03
CA GLY A 310 -40.19 -0.97 -37.74
C GLY A 310 -38.85 -0.92 -38.49
N ASP A 311 -38.80 -0.13 -39.56
CA ASP A 311 -37.54 0.21 -40.25
C ASP A 311 -36.74 1.22 -39.42
N PRO A 312 -35.50 0.91 -38.99
CA PRO A 312 -34.67 1.83 -38.22
C PRO A 312 -34.06 2.96 -39.09
N GLY A 313 -34.09 2.84 -40.42
CA GLY A 313 -33.41 3.73 -41.37
C GLY A 313 -33.63 5.24 -41.14
N PRO A 314 -34.88 5.71 -40.95
CA PRO A 314 -35.15 7.13 -40.66
C PRO A 314 -34.46 7.65 -39.39
N VAL A 315 -34.44 6.82 -38.33
CA VAL A 315 -33.82 7.18 -37.05
C VAL A 315 -32.29 7.16 -37.17
N GLU A 316 -31.72 6.16 -37.85
CA GLU A 316 -30.27 6.07 -38.12
C GLU A 316 -29.77 7.28 -38.93
N ALA A 317 -30.51 7.69 -39.96
CA ALA A 317 -30.18 8.86 -40.77
C ALA A 317 -30.18 10.15 -39.94
N ARG A 318 -31.13 10.32 -39.00
CA ARG A 318 -31.13 11.46 -38.08
C ARG A 318 -29.90 11.43 -37.15
N ILE A 319 -29.58 10.28 -36.58
CA ILE A 319 -28.40 10.14 -35.71
C ILE A 319 -27.13 10.54 -36.47
N ALA A 320 -26.97 10.07 -37.72
CA ALA A 320 -25.85 10.44 -38.58
C ALA A 320 -25.81 11.95 -38.86
N ALA A 321 -26.95 12.55 -39.24
CA ALA A 321 -27.04 13.99 -39.53
C ALA A 321 -26.75 14.87 -38.30
N ILE A 322 -27.12 14.42 -37.10
CA ILE A 322 -26.74 15.11 -35.85
C ILE A 322 -25.24 14.95 -35.59
N ARG A 323 -24.69 13.75 -35.78
CA ARG A 323 -23.26 13.45 -35.59
C ARG A 323 -22.36 14.30 -36.49
N GLU A 324 -22.73 14.51 -37.74
CA GLU A 324 -21.97 15.33 -38.71
C GLU A 324 -21.80 16.79 -38.29
N ARG A 325 -22.65 17.29 -37.37
CA ARG A 325 -22.54 18.67 -36.85
C ARG A 325 -21.45 18.84 -35.80
N PHE A 326 -20.87 17.76 -35.30
CA PHE A 326 -19.73 17.84 -34.37
C PHE A 326 -18.41 17.85 -35.14
N SER A 327 -17.45 18.69 -34.72
CA SER A 327 -16.06 18.49 -35.14
C SER A 327 -15.50 17.22 -34.49
N GLY A 328 -14.67 16.45 -35.21
CA GLY A 328 -14.18 15.14 -34.73
C GLY A 328 -13.55 15.20 -33.33
N ALA A 329 -12.71 16.20 -33.07
CA ALA A 329 -12.07 16.38 -31.76
C ALA A 329 -13.06 16.71 -30.63
N LEU A 330 -14.12 17.49 -30.89
CA LEU A 330 -15.14 17.82 -29.90
C LEU A 330 -16.00 16.58 -29.59
N PHE A 331 -16.41 15.84 -30.62
CA PHE A 331 -17.18 14.61 -30.45
C PHE A 331 -16.44 13.60 -29.57
N ASP A 332 -15.16 13.37 -29.84
CA ASP A 332 -14.34 12.43 -29.07
C ASP A 332 -14.13 12.90 -27.62
N THR A 333 -13.93 14.20 -27.42
CA THR A 333 -13.77 14.78 -26.06
C THR A 333 -15.05 14.62 -25.23
N VAL A 334 -16.22 14.95 -25.80
CA VAL A 334 -17.50 14.84 -25.09
C VAL A 334 -17.82 13.36 -24.80
N ARG A 335 -17.60 12.48 -25.78
CA ARG A 335 -17.79 11.03 -25.62
C ARG A 335 -16.90 10.44 -24.53
N GLY A 336 -15.62 10.80 -24.51
CA GLY A 336 -14.67 10.33 -23.50
C GLY A 336 -15.06 10.79 -22.09
N THR A 337 -15.48 12.05 -21.94
CA THR A 337 -15.93 12.61 -20.66
C THR A 337 -17.19 11.92 -20.14
N ALA A 338 -18.17 11.65 -21.02
CA ALA A 338 -19.41 10.96 -20.66
C ALA A 338 -19.16 9.49 -20.25
N ALA A 339 -18.28 8.79 -20.97
CA ALA A 339 -17.89 7.42 -20.62
C ALA A 339 -17.20 7.36 -19.25
N ALA A 340 -16.31 8.31 -18.95
CA ALA A 340 -15.64 8.39 -17.65
C ALA A 340 -16.62 8.62 -16.49
N ALA A 341 -17.64 9.47 -16.68
CA ALA A 341 -18.67 9.71 -15.67
C ALA A 341 -19.52 8.47 -15.37
N VAL A 342 -19.93 7.72 -16.40
CA VAL A 342 -20.69 6.46 -16.24
C VAL A 342 -19.82 5.37 -15.60
N VAL A 343 -18.54 5.27 -15.97
CA VAL A 343 -17.60 4.28 -15.41
C VAL A 343 -17.21 4.60 -13.97
N ALA A 344 -17.07 5.87 -13.60
CA ALA A 344 -16.77 6.29 -12.23
C ALA A 344 -17.86 5.84 -11.24
N ALA A 345 -19.13 5.91 -11.64
CA ALA A 345 -20.26 5.39 -10.86
C ALA A 345 -20.25 3.84 -10.74
N GLN A 346 -19.72 3.14 -11.74
CA GLN A 346 -19.64 1.67 -11.75
C GLN A 346 -18.43 1.11 -11.00
N SER A 347 -17.34 1.89 -10.86
CA SER A 347 -16.07 1.44 -10.28
C SER A 347 -16.23 0.87 -8.87
N LYS A 348 -17.04 1.52 -8.03
CA LYS A 348 -17.30 1.10 -6.65
C LYS A 348 -18.06 -0.22 -6.54
N ARG A 349 -19.08 -0.41 -7.37
CA ARG A 349 -19.85 -1.67 -7.44
C ARG A 349 -18.97 -2.82 -7.92
N LEU A 350 -18.11 -2.56 -8.90
CA LEU A 350 -17.16 -3.55 -9.41
C LEU A 350 -16.19 -4.00 -8.31
N GLN A 351 -15.64 -3.06 -7.54
CA GLN A 351 -14.76 -3.37 -6.41
C GLN A 351 -15.49 -4.16 -5.32
N LEU A 352 -16.69 -3.74 -4.91
CA LEU A 352 -17.49 -4.45 -3.91
C LEU A 352 -17.83 -5.88 -4.36
N ALA A 353 -18.24 -6.06 -5.61
CA ALA A 353 -18.51 -7.38 -6.18
C ALA A 353 -17.25 -8.25 -6.31
N HIS A 354 -16.08 -7.65 -6.58
CA HIS A 354 -14.81 -8.36 -6.54
C HIS A 354 -14.50 -8.87 -5.13
N HIS A 355 -14.60 -8.02 -4.10
CA HIS A 355 -14.33 -8.40 -2.71
C HIS A 355 -15.36 -9.36 -2.12
N GLN A 356 -16.62 -9.28 -2.55
CA GLN A 356 -17.64 -10.29 -2.23
C GLN A 356 -17.22 -11.66 -2.78
N ARG A 357 -16.77 -11.74 -4.04
CA ARG A 357 -16.34 -13.00 -4.67
C ARG A 357 -15.06 -13.57 -4.07
N THR A 358 -14.07 -12.73 -3.76
CA THR A 358 -12.80 -13.18 -3.16
C THR A 358 -12.91 -13.42 -1.66
N GLY A 359 -13.97 -12.92 -1.03
CA GLY A 359 -14.18 -12.97 0.40
C GLY A 359 -13.20 -12.11 1.21
N GLN A 360 -12.39 -11.26 0.58
CA GLN A 360 -11.41 -10.44 1.29
C GLN A 360 -12.07 -9.46 2.27
N LEU A 361 -11.35 -9.12 3.34
CA LEU A 361 -11.79 -8.08 4.26
C LEU A 361 -11.81 -6.72 3.58
N VAL A 362 -12.85 -5.94 3.90
CA VAL A 362 -13.02 -4.57 3.44
C VAL A 362 -13.27 -3.64 4.62
N GLY A 363 -12.83 -2.40 4.51
CA GLY A 363 -13.23 -1.30 5.38
C GLY A 363 -14.32 -0.47 4.71
N ILE A 364 -15.38 -0.18 5.45
CA ILE A 364 -16.45 0.74 5.06
C ILE A 364 -16.40 1.95 5.98
N ARG A 365 -16.28 3.15 5.39
CA ARG A 365 -16.31 4.43 6.09
C ARG A 365 -17.60 5.16 5.77
N PRO A 366 -18.54 5.36 6.72
CA PRO A 366 -19.74 6.15 6.46
C PRO A 366 -19.40 7.62 6.17
N LEU A 367 -19.99 8.18 5.12
CA LEU A 367 -19.87 9.60 4.78
C LEU A 367 -20.41 10.46 5.94
N GLY A 368 -19.62 11.43 6.40
CA GLY A 368 -19.94 12.27 7.57
C GLY A 368 -19.45 11.74 8.92
N ARG A 369 -18.85 10.55 9.00
CA ARG A 369 -18.18 10.02 10.20
C ARG A 369 -16.78 9.51 9.87
N ALA A 370 -15.83 10.44 9.72
CA ALA A 370 -14.45 10.13 9.33
C ALA A 370 -13.69 9.25 10.34
N ASP A 371 -14.14 9.22 11.60
CA ASP A 371 -13.55 8.50 12.73
C ASP A 371 -14.06 7.06 12.91
N ALA A 372 -15.09 6.64 12.14
CA ALA A 372 -15.72 5.33 12.29
C ALA A 372 -15.47 4.44 11.06
N ILE A 373 -14.42 3.62 11.08
CA ILE A 373 -14.26 2.52 10.12
C ILE A 373 -15.02 1.28 10.60
N ARG A 374 -15.66 0.58 9.66
CA ARG A 374 -16.36 -0.69 9.87
C ARG A 374 -15.63 -1.72 9.03
N VAL A 375 -15.02 -2.74 9.64
CA VAL A 375 -14.23 -3.74 8.90
C VAL A 375 -14.95 -5.08 8.93
N GLY A 376 -15.14 -5.68 7.76
CA GLY A 376 -15.95 -6.89 7.60
C GLY A 376 -15.78 -7.57 6.25
N ARG A 377 -16.51 -8.66 6.06
CA ARG A 377 -16.64 -9.33 4.75
C ARG A 377 -17.96 -8.95 4.10
N ILE A 378 -17.94 -8.76 2.79
CA ILE A 378 -19.16 -8.44 2.03
C ILE A 378 -19.99 -9.71 1.88
N VAL A 379 -21.23 -9.65 2.34
CA VAL A 379 -22.22 -10.72 2.23
C VAL A 379 -23.01 -10.55 0.95
N GLU A 380 -23.50 -9.33 0.71
CA GLU A 380 -24.42 -9.01 -0.38
C GLU A 380 -24.13 -7.61 -0.91
N VAL A 381 -24.24 -7.45 -2.23
CA VAL A 381 -24.12 -6.17 -2.93
C VAL A 381 -25.36 -6.01 -3.79
N ASP A 382 -26.18 -5.03 -3.44
CA ASP A 382 -27.34 -4.59 -4.20
C ASP A 382 -26.98 -3.28 -4.95
N PRO A 383 -27.59 -2.98 -6.11
CA PRO A 383 -27.53 -1.68 -6.76
C PRO A 383 -27.49 -0.44 -5.83
N VAL A 384 -28.20 -0.42 -4.70
CA VAL A 384 -28.23 0.72 -3.76
C VAL A 384 -27.58 0.46 -2.40
N GLU A 385 -27.31 -0.80 -2.04
CA GLU A 385 -26.91 -1.19 -0.69
C GLU A 385 -25.74 -2.19 -0.70
N VAL A 386 -24.99 -2.21 0.39
CA VAL A 386 -23.97 -3.22 0.66
C VAL A 386 -24.15 -3.76 2.08
N THR A 387 -24.18 -5.07 2.20
CA THR A 387 -24.28 -5.77 3.48
C THR A 387 -22.93 -6.36 3.84
N ILE A 388 -22.41 -6.01 5.02
CA ILE A 388 -21.18 -6.59 5.55
C ILE A 388 -21.40 -7.30 6.88
N ASP A 389 -20.63 -8.36 7.08
CA ASP A 389 -20.45 -9.03 8.36
C ASP A 389 -19.22 -8.43 9.05
N GLU A 390 -19.46 -7.55 10.04
CA GLU A 390 -18.43 -6.81 10.77
C GLU A 390 -17.67 -7.71 11.75
N VAL A 391 -16.34 -7.67 11.65
CA VAL A 391 -15.43 -8.50 12.46
C VAL A 391 -14.53 -7.68 13.40
N LEU A 392 -14.45 -6.36 13.26
CA LEU A 392 -13.62 -5.52 14.14
C LEU A 392 -14.30 -5.26 15.48
N VAL A 393 -13.61 -5.57 16.58
CA VAL A 393 -14.08 -5.31 17.95
C VAL A 393 -13.05 -4.56 18.78
N GLY A 394 -13.52 -3.71 19.69
CA GLY A 394 -12.69 -2.91 20.58
C GLY A 394 -12.54 -1.46 20.12
N ARG A 395 -11.68 -0.71 20.82
CA ARG A 395 -11.40 0.70 20.54
C ARG A 395 -10.09 0.84 19.77
N ARG A 396 -9.92 1.96 19.05
CA ARG A 396 -8.67 2.28 18.34
C ARG A 396 -7.43 2.11 19.24
N GLY A 397 -6.39 1.45 18.72
CA GLY A 397 -5.18 1.04 19.43
C GLY A 397 -5.32 -0.17 20.37
N ARG A 398 -6.54 -0.70 20.58
CA ARG A 398 -6.81 -1.90 21.38
C ARG A 398 -7.90 -2.78 20.75
N ALA A 399 -8.00 -2.79 19.44
CA ALA A 399 -8.97 -3.60 18.72
C ALA A 399 -8.39 -4.98 18.32
N ALA A 400 -9.27 -5.90 17.96
CA ALA A 400 -8.93 -7.19 17.36
C ALA A 400 -9.97 -7.53 16.27
N LEU A 401 -9.59 -8.44 15.36
CA LEU A 401 -10.51 -8.99 14.37
C LEU A 401 -11.07 -10.32 14.89
N LEU A 402 -12.38 -10.51 14.82
CA LEU A 402 -13.06 -11.79 15.07
C LEU A 402 -13.01 -12.70 13.84
N ASP A 403 -11.83 -12.80 13.22
CA ASP A 403 -11.60 -13.56 11.99
C ASP A 403 -10.18 -14.16 11.99
N GLY A 404 -10.00 -15.31 11.37
CA GLY A 404 -8.70 -16.00 11.24
C GLY A 404 -7.89 -16.10 12.54
N ALA A 405 -6.58 -15.80 12.45
CA ALA A 405 -5.67 -15.74 13.60
C ALA A 405 -6.06 -14.63 14.60
N GLY A 406 -6.69 -13.56 14.10
CA GLY A 406 -7.27 -12.48 14.90
C GLY A 406 -8.22 -12.98 15.97
N ALA A 407 -9.10 -13.93 15.64
CA ALA A 407 -10.10 -14.44 16.58
C ALA A 407 -9.44 -15.15 17.78
N GLN A 408 -8.38 -15.92 17.55
CA GLN A 408 -7.62 -16.61 18.59
C GLN A 408 -6.90 -15.60 19.50
N ASN A 409 -6.31 -14.57 18.91
CA ASN A 409 -5.60 -13.53 19.65
C ASN A 409 -6.56 -12.56 20.38
N ALA A 410 -7.75 -12.32 19.84
CA ALA A 410 -8.80 -11.55 20.50
C ALA A 410 -9.19 -12.19 21.83
N ALA A 411 -9.35 -13.51 21.86
CA ALA A 411 -9.61 -14.26 23.08
C ALA A 411 -8.48 -14.11 24.12
N ARG A 412 -7.21 -14.15 23.68
CA ARG A 412 -6.04 -13.92 24.56
C ARG A 412 -6.03 -12.52 25.17
N LEU A 413 -6.58 -11.53 24.47
CA LEU A 413 -6.72 -10.15 24.94
C LEU A 413 -7.99 -9.88 25.76
N GLY A 414 -8.85 -10.89 25.95
CA GLY A 414 -10.16 -10.72 26.59
C GLY A 414 -11.14 -9.90 25.75
N LEU A 415 -10.88 -9.77 24.44
CA LEU A 415 -11.75 -9.08 23.48
C LEU A 415 -12.67 -10.12 22.83
N GLY A 416 -13.92 -10.15 23.27
CA GLY A 416 -14.97 -10.99 22.70
C GLY A 416 -16.04 -10.15 21.99
N GLY A 417 -16.80 -10.80 21.12
CA GLY A 417 -17.95 -10.18 20.44
C GLY A 417 -18.64 -11.17 19.51
N LYS A 418 -19.74 -10.72 18.91
CA LYS A 418 -20.41 -11.44 17.82
C LYS A 418 -20.23 -10.65 16.54
N VAL A 419 -20.04 -11.36 15.43
CA VAL A 419 -20.07 -10.77 14.09
C VAL A 419 -21.43 -10.09 13.90
N ARG A 420 -21.40 -8.80 13.54
CA ARG A 420 -22.61 -7.98 13.37
C ARG A 420 -22.87 -7.80 11.89
N ARG A 421 -24.06 -8.16 11.42
CA ARG A 421 -24.51 -7.86 10.06
C ARG A 421 -25.04 -6.44 9.99
N THR A 422 -24.48 -5.63 9.11
CA THR A 422 -24.88 -4.23 8.93
C THR A 422 -25.03 -3.92 7.45
N VAL A 423 -26.13 -3.24 7.11
CA VAL A 423 -26.46 -2.78 5.76
C VAL A 423 -26.11 -1.30 5.63
N PHE A 424 -25.44 -0.93 4.54
CA PHE A 424 -25.06 0.43 4.24
C PHE A 424 -25.58 0.85 2.86
N SER A 425 -26.08 2.08 2.75
CA SER A 425 -26.39 2.66 1.44
C SER A 425 -25.09 2.98 0.68
N LEU A 426 -24.97 2.47 -0.54
CA LEU A 426 -23.76 2.51 -1.37
C LEU A 426 -23.33 3.95 -1.73
N GLY A 427 -24.29 4.88 -1.77
CA GLY A 427 -24.06 6.31 -1.97
C GLY A 427 -23.49 7.05 -0.75
N HIS A 428 -23.52 6.46 0.45
CA HIS A 428 -23.17 7.10 1.72
C HIS A 428 -21.97 6.45 2.42
N VAL A 429 -21.14 5.70 1.70
CA VAL A 429 -19.97 5.02 2.28
C VAL A 429 -18.75 5.12 1.38
N ASP A 430 -17.54 5.16 1.92
CA ASP A 430 -16.31 4.97 1.16
C ASP A 430 -15.75 3.57 1.42
N LEU A 431 -15.25 2.94 0.36
CA LEU A 431 -14.63 1.62 0.41
C LEU A 431 -13.11 1.79 0.64
N VAL A 432 -12.58 1.10 1.64
CA VAL A 432 -11.16 1.07 2.00
C VAL A 432 -10.65 -0.37 1.88
N VAL A 433 -9.67 -0.61 1.02
CA VAL A 433 -9.20 -1.95 0.64
C VAL A 433 -7.68 -1.99 0.52
N GLY A 434 -7.10 -3.20 0.48
CA GLY A 434 -5.67 -3.40 0.27
C GLY A 434 -4.80 -2.68 1.29
N ASP A 435 -3.76 -1.98 0.80
CA ASP A 435 -2.77 -1.30 1.65
C ASP A 435 -3.37 -0.16 2.48
N ASP A 436 -4.43 0.49 2.00
CA ASP A 436 -5.13 1.51 2.78
C ASP A 436 -5.86 0.90 3.98
N LEU A 437 -6.45 -0.29 3.79
CA LEU A 437 -7.07 -1.02 4.89
C LEU A 437 -6.00 -1.51 5.89
N ASP A 438 -4.86 -2.00 5.42
CA ASP A 438 -3.77 -2.43 6.30
C ASP A 438 -3.21 -1.27 7.15
N ARG A 439 -3.07 -0.08 6.54
CA ARG A 439 -2.67 1.15 7.25
C ARG A 439 -3.69 1.55 8.32
N GLU A 440 -4.98 1.50 8.00
CA GLU A 440 -6.04 1.77 8.97
C GLU A 440 -6.02 0.75 10.12
N LEU A 441 -5.96 -0.54 9.80
CA LEU A 441 -5.90 -1.60 10.80
C LEU A 441 -4.70 -1.46 11.73
N SER A 442 -3.55 -1.01 11.23
CA SER A 442 -2.35 -0.75 12.05
C SER A 442 -2.58 0.28 13.15
N ALA A 443 -3.50 1.23 12.96
CA ALA A 443 -3.86 2.22 13.97
C ALA A 443 -4.98 1.75 14.91
N TRP A 444 -5.75 0.74 14.52
CA TRP A 444 -6.87 0.21 15.30
C TRP A 444 -6.48 -0.99 16.17
N LEU A 445 -5.73 -1.93 15.60
CA LEU A 445 -5.45 -3.23 16.21
C LEU A 445 -4.41 -3.14 17.33
N ALA A 446 -4.54 -4.02 18.32
CA ALA A 446 -3.54 -4.24 19.35
C ALA A 446 -2.33 -5.03 18.81
N TYR A 447 -1.28 -5.08 19.61
CA TYR A 447 -0.08 -5.86 19.34
C TYR A 447 0.25 -6.78 20.52
N LEU A 448 0.77 -7.97 20.22
CA LEU A 448 1.28 -8.94 21.19
C LEU A 448 2.81 -8.89 21.20
N ARG A 449 3.39 -8.86 22.40
CA ARG A 449 4.85 -8.85 22.56
C ARG A 449 5.41 -10.26 22.47
N ARG A 450 6.48 -10.41 21.70
CA ARG A 450 7.22 -11.67 21.57
C ARG A 450 8.72 -11.42 21.53
N ASP A 451 9.44 -12.14 22.39
CA ASP A 451 10.90 -12.15 22.35
C ASP A 451 11.34 -13.24 21.38
N VAL A 452 11.96 -12.83 20.27
CA VAL A 452 12.39 -13.72 19.19
C VAL A 452 13.90 -13.82 19.21
N ARG A 453 14.39 -15.05 19.29
CA ARG A 453 15.81 -15.35 19.21
C ARG A 453 16.22 -15.62 17.76
N PHE A 454 17.30 -14.99 17.35
CA PHE A 454 17.96 -15.13 16.07
C PHE A 454 19.40 -15.59 16.29
N LEU A 455 19.86 -16.50 15.44
CA LEU A 455 21.25 -16.91 15.36
C LEU A 455 21.83 -16.34 14.09
N VAL A 456 22.81 -15.46 14.25
CA VAL A 456 23.50 -14.80 13.15
C VAL A 456 24.99 -15.02 13.27
N PRO A 457 25.74 -14.84 12.18
CA PRO A 457 27.19 -14.90 12.25
C PRO A 457 27.77 -13.88 13.24
N GLU A 458 28.95 -14.17 13.81
CA GLU A 458 29.59 -13.34 14.83
C GLU A 458 29.76 -11.86 14.41
N SER A 459 30.00 -11.61 13.12
CA SER A 459 30.19 -10.28 12.53
C SER A 459 28.91 -9.45 12.41
N VAL A 460 27.74 -10.07 12.54
CA VAL A 460 26.45 -9.38 12.45
C VAL A 460 26.10 -8.80 13.81
N ALA A 461 25.97 -7.48 13.89
CA ALA A 461 25.52 -6.81 15.10
C ALA A 461 24.02 -7.04 15.36
N GLY A 462 23.60 -7.10 16.63
CA GLY A 462 22.19 -7.23 16.98
C GLY A 462 21.32 -6.10 16.45
N SER A 463 21.87 -4.89 16.30
CA SER A 463 21.20 -3.77 15.64
C SER A 463 20.85 -4.06 14.18
N GLY A 464 21.74 -4.72 13.44
CA GLY A 464 21.48 -5.11 12.05
C GLY A 464 20.34 -6.14 11.94
N VAL A 465 20.20 -7.04 12.93
CA VAL A 465 19.07 -7.96 12.99
C VAL A 465 17.75 -7.21 13.23
N ALA A 466 17.75 -6.24 14.15
CA ALA A 466 16.58 -5.42 14.43
C ALA A 466 16.13 -4.60 13.19
N GLU A 467 17.08 -4.08 12.40
CA GLU A 467 16.81 -3.36 11.14
C GLU A 467 16.15 -4.25 10.07
N VAL A 468 16.54 -5.53 9.98
CA VAL A 468 15.92 -6.49 9.04
C VAL A 468 14.49 -6.84 9.43
N VAL A 469 14.21 -6.87 10.75
CA VAL A 469 12.91 -7.24 11.33
C VAL A 469 11.92 -6.08 11.31
N ALA A 470 12.36 -4.86 11.57
CA ALA A 470 11.50 -3.67 11.73
C ALA A 470 10.53 -3.40 10.57
N PRO A 471 10.90 -3.52 9.27
CA PRO A 471 10.01 -3.16 8.17
C PRO A 471 9.00 -4.26 7.78
N VAL A 472 8.93 -5.36 8.51
CA VAL A 472 8.04 -6.48 8.16
C VAL A 472 6.57 -6.11 8.45
N PRO A 473 5.66 -6.22 7.47
CA PRO A 473 4.24 -5.90 7.67
C PRO A 473 3.63 -6.70 8.81
N GLY A 474 2.93 -6.02 9.72
CA GLY A 474 2.38 -6.61 10.94
C GLY A 474 3.32 -6.59 12.15
N ILE A 475 4.56 -6.11 12.00
CA ILE A 475 5.43 -5.74 13.12
C ILE A 475 5.24 -4.26 13.43
N GLY A 476 4.95 -3.95 14.69
CA GLY A 476 4.87 -2.60 15.22
C GLY A 476 6.25 -2.11 15.65
N HIS A 477 6.53 -2.21 16.95
CA HIS A 477 7.85 -1.91 17.50
C HIS A 477 8.75 -3.16 17.52
N SER A 478 10.05 -2.97 17.25
CA SER A 478 11.08 -3.96 17.52
C SER A 478 12.23 -3.34 18.33
N GLU A 479 12.72 -4.06 19.34
CA GLU A 479 13.83 -3.63 20.20
C GLU A 479 14.83 -4.76 20.42
N LEU A 480 16.12 -4.44 20.38
CA LEU A 480 17.17 -5.37 20.78
C LEU A 480 17.14 -5.55 22.31
N VAL A 481 16.87 -6.77 22.77
CA VAL A 481 16.80 -7.09 24.21
C VAL A 481 18.16 -7.54 24.74
N SER A 482 18.82 -8.45 24.02
CA SER A 482 20.13 -8.97 24.41
C SER A 482 20.88 -9.53 23.22
N GLU A 483 22.21 -9.45 23.26
CA GLU A 483 23.06 -10.21 22.36
C GLU A 483 24.18 -10.91 23.14
N VAL A 484 24.51 -12.12 22.72
CA VAL A 484 25.60 -12.93 23.30
C VAL A 484 26.47 -13.43 22.17
N VAL A 485 27.74 -13.05 22.19
CA VAL A 485 28.75 -13.54 21.24
C VAL A 485 29.38 -14.81 21.80
N ARG A 486 29.51 -15.83 20.93
CA ARG A 486 30.26 -17.06 21.19
C ARG A 486 31.15 -17.33 19.98
N THR A 487 32.19 -18.15 20.13
CA THR A 487 33.18 -18.36 19.06
C THR A 487 32.52 -18.82 17.74
N GLY A 488 32.49 -17.93 16.73
CA GLY A 488 31.91 -18.18 15.41
C GLY A 488 30.43 -17.82 15.25
N GLN A 489 29.76 -17.26 16.26
CA GLN A 489 28.34 -16.90 16.18
C GLN A 489 27.88 -15.82 17.17
N ARG A 490 26.75 -15.16 16.87
CA ARG A 490 26.05 -14.24 17.77
C ARG A 490 24.59 -14.66 17.93
N SER A 491 24.17 -14.85 19.17
CA SER A 491 22.76 -15.03 19.52
C SER A 491 22.15 -13.68 19.84
N VAL A 492 21.14 -13.27 19.09
CA VAL A 492 20.47 -11.97 19.20
C VAL A 492 19.02 -12.21 19.59
N VAL A 493 18.53 -11.55 20.65
CA VAL A 493 17.12 -11.57 21.03
C VAL A 493 16.53 -10.21 20.73
N VAL A 494 15.55 -10.17 19.83
CA VAL A 494 14.78 -8.97 19.49
C VAL A 494 13.36 -9.16 19.99
N ARG A 495 12.87 -8.23 20.82
CA ARG A 495 11.46 -8.17 21.18
C ARG A 495 10.71 -7.48 20.05
N VAL A 496 9.66 -8.12 19.58
CA VAL A 496 8.78 -7.60 18.53
C VAL A 496 7.35 -7.48 19.04
N GLU A 497 6.65 -6.48 18.54
CA GLU A 497 5.21 -6.32 18.73
C GLU A 497 4.50 -6.80 17.47
N VAL A 498 3.84 -7.96 17.54
CA VAL A 498 3.13 -8.60 16.42
C VAL A 498 1.66 -8.17 16.45
N ARG A 499 1.14 -7.64 15.33
CA ARG A 499 -0.24 -7.21 15.20
C ARG A 499 -1.19 -8.38 15.37
N VAL A 500 -2.27 -8.20 16.13
CA VAL A 500 -3.10 -9.32 16.61
C VAL A 500 -3.89 -10.07 15.55
N ASP A 501 -4.06 -9.51 14.35
CA ASP A 501 -4.66 -10.17 13.18
C ASP A 501 -3.73 -11.21 12.54
N ARG A 502 -2.44 -11.25 12.93
CA ARG A 502 -1.44 -12.19 12.43
C ARG A 502 -1.34 -13.42 13.32
N ASP A 503 -1.02 -14.55 12.71
CA ASP A 503 -0.55 -15.71 13.47
C ASP A 503 0.86 -15.39 14.00
N VAL A 504 1.02 -15.48 15.32
CA VAL A 504 2.25 -15.08 15.99
C VAL A 504 3.39 -16.05 15.66
N ASP A 505 3.10 -17.34 15.58
CA ASP A 505 4.13 -18.36 15.36
C ASP A 505 4.59 -18.34 13.90
N ASP A 506 3.66 -18.19 12.95
CA ASP A 506 4.01 -18.00 11.54
C ASP A 506 4.81 -16.72 11.30
N MET A 507 4.45 -15.63 11.99
CA MET A 507 5.19 -14.36 11.91
C MET A 507 6.63 -14.53 12.41
N VAL A 508 6.81 -15.20 13.56
CA VAL A 508 8.16 -15.50 14.09
C VAL A 508 8.99 -16.27 13.07
N GLU A 509 8.39 -17.26 12.41
CA GLU A 509 9.09 -18.06 11.40
C GLU A 509 9.41 -17.26 10.13
N GLN A 510 8.52 -16.35 9.72
CA GLN A 510 8.79 -15.41 8.64
C GLN A 510 9.97 -14.49 8.96
N LEU A 511 10.04 -13.96 10.18
CA LEU A 511 11.16 -13.13 10.63
C LEU A 511 12.47 -13.91 10.60
N ARG A 512 12.48 -15.15 11.10
CA ARG A 512 13.67 -16.02 11.09
C ARG A 512 14.20 -16.27 9.69
N ARG A 513 13.31 -16.63 8.75
CA ARG A 513 13.68 -16.82 7.34
C ARG A 513 14.28 -15.56 6.73
N ARG A 514 13.63 -14.41 6.95
CA ARG A 514 14.12 -13.12 6.44
C ARG A 514 15.51 -12.77 6.97
N VAL A 515 15.78 -13.01 8.26
CA VAL A 515 17.10 -12.77 8.86
C VAL A 515 18.14 -13.76 8.30
N ALA A 516 17.78 -15.03 8.10
CA ALA A 516 18.66 -16.02 7.48
C ALA A 516 18.99 -15.70 6.01
N ASP A 517 18.02 -15.15 5.26
CA ASP A 517 18.23 -14.70 3.88
C ASP A 517 19.12 -13.45 3.82
N ALA A 518 18.97 -12.54 4.79
CA ALA A 518 19.77 -11.32 4.89
C ALA A 518 21.22 -11.59 5.32
N PHE A 519 21.43 -12.54 6.23
CA PHE A 519 22.76 -12.85 6.78
C PHE A 519 23.18 -14.28 6.46
N ARG A 520 24.17 -14.41 5.56
CA ARG A 520 24.74 -15.72 5.24
C ARG A 520 25.78 -16.15 6.26
N TRP A 521 25.66 -17.38 6.73
CA TRP A 521 26.74 -18.05 7.45
C TRP A 521 27.97 -18.19 6.54
N PRO A 522 29.19 -18.05 7.10
CA PRO A 522 30.41 -18.33 6.34
C PRO A 522 30.34 -19.78 5.90
N ARG A 523 30.37 -20.02 4.59
CA ARG A 523 30.34 -21.38 4.04
C ARG A 523 31.72 -22.01 3.95
N GLY A 524 32.77 -21.26 4.29
CA GLY A 524 34.17 -21.65 4.08
C GLY A 524 34.72 -21.10 2.77
N LEU A 525 35.92 -21.53 2.39
CA LEU A 525 36.63 -21.12 1.17
C LEU A 525 37.37 -22.34 0.62
N SER A 526 37.29 -22.55 -0.69
CA SER A 526 38.00 -23.61 -1.42
C SER A 526 38.83 -23.05 -2.57
N LEU A 527 39.95 -23.70 -2.85
CA LEU A 527 40.69 -23.53 -4.08
C LEU A 527 39.89 -24.12 -5.27
N PRO A 528 40.02 -23.55 -6.49
CA PRO A 528 39.36 -24.10 -7.66
C PRO A 528 39.93 -25.48 -8.01
N LEU A 529 39.11 -26.33 -8.61
CA LEU A 529 39.59 -27.60 -9.17
C LEU A 529 40.31 -27.38 -10.49
N VAL A 530 41.45 -28.03 -10.65
CA VAL A 530 42.17 -28.13 -11.93
C VAL A 530 42.02 -29.51 -12.56
N THR A 531 41.69 -30.53 -11.76
CA THR A 531 41.33 -31.86 -12.26
C THR A 531 39.81 -32.02 -12.30
N PRO A 532 39.20 -32.27 -13.48
CA PRO A 532 37.76 -32.47 -13.58
C PRO A 532 37.31 -33.69 -12.76
N THR A 533 36.30 -33.50 -11.91
CA THR A 533 35.59 -34.57 -11.21
C THR A 533 34.11 -34.20 -11.14
N ASP A 534 33.23 -35.19 -11.04
CA ASP A 534 31.78 -35.03 -10.89
C ASP A 534 31.28 -35.64 -9.57
N ARG A 535 32.20 -36.06 -8.68
CA ARG A 535 31.89 -36.80 -7.44
C ARG A 535 32.43 -36.10 -6.22
N VAL A 536 31.56 -35.92 -5.23
CA VAL A 536 31.93 -35.46 -3.88
C VAL A 536 31.57 -36.54 -2.86
N THR A 537 32.58 -37.13 -2.23
CA THR A 537 32.39 -38.20 -1.24
C THR A 537 32.29 -37.64 0.18
N TYR A 538 31.44 -38.22 1.00
CA TYR A 538 31.27 -37.82 2.40
C TYR A 538 30.88 -39.02 3.29
N LEU A 539 31.11 -38.91 4.60
CA LEU A 539 30.65 -39.92 5.55
C LEU A 539 29.12 -39.88 5.67
N GLY A 540 28.47 -40.94 5.21
CA GLY A 540 27.03 -41.08 5.14
C GLY A 540 26.35 -41.40 6.49
N PRO A 541 25.05 -41.72 6.46
CA PRO A 541 24.19 -41.76 5.26
C PRO A 541 23.76 -40.37 4.76
N ALA A 542 22.96 -40.32 3.70
CA ALA A 542 22.27 -39.11 3.23
C ALA A 542 21.40 -38.51 4.35
N GLY A 543 21.25 -37.18 4.39
CA GLY A 543 20.56 -36.46 5.46
C GLY A 543 21.45 -36.02 6.64
N THR A 544 22.75 -36.28 6.59
CA THR A 544 23.72 -35.87 7.63
C THR A 544 24.30 -34.47 7.36
N PHE A 545 24.94 -33.88 8.38
CA PHE A 545 25.69 -32.62 8.20
C PHE A 545 26.88 -32.76 7.23
N SER A 546 27.43 -33.97 7.06
CA SER A 546 28.46 -34.26 6.06
C SER A 546 27.93 -34.11 4.62
N GLU A 547 26.68 -34.50 4.37
CA GLU A 547 26.03 -34.28 3.06
C GLU A 547 25.85 -32.78 2.79
N VAL A 548 25.46 -32.00 3.80
CA VAL A 548 25.35 -30.53 3.69
C VAL A 548 26.70 -29.92 3.30
N ALA A 549 27.79 -30.36 3.95
CA ALA A 549 29.13 -29.92 3.61
C ALA A 549 29.51 -30.28 2.17
N ALA A 550 29.18 -31.49 1.71
CA ALA A 550 29.43 -31.95 0.36
C ALA A 550 28.64 -31.14 -0.69
N ALA A 551 27.38 -30.81 -0.40
CA ALA A 551 26.54 -29.99 -1.25
C ALA A 551 27.06 -28.54 -1.35
N HIS A 552 27.49 -27.96 -0.22
CA HIS A 552 28.12 -26.63 -0.21
C HIS A 552 29.40 -26.61 -1.05
N LEU A 553 30.26 -27.62 -0.89
CA LEU A 553 31.47 -27.77 -1.70
C LEU A 553 31.16 -27.83 -3.20
N ALA A 554 30.20 -28.67 -3.59
CA ALA A 554 29.79 -28.81 -4.99
C ALA A 554 29.31 -27.48 -5.58
N ALA A 555 28.53 -26.70 -4.82
CA ALA A 555 28.07 -25.39 -5.23
C ALA A 555 29.23 -24.38 -5.37
N ASP A 556 30.13 -24.33 -4.39
CA ASP A 556 31.26 -23.38 -4.38
C ASP A 556 32.28 -23.66 -5.49
N LEU A 557 32.44 -24.93 -5.89
CA LEU A 557 33.27 -25.33 -7.03
C LEU A 557 32.57 -25.17 -8.39
N GLY A 558 31.36 -24.63 -8.43
CA GLY A 558 30.61 -24.45 -9.69
C GLY A 558 30.13 -25.77 -10.30
N MET A 559 29.94 -26.81 -9.48
CA MET A 559 29.53 -28.16 -9.87
C MET A 559 28.13 -28.51 -9.31
N PRO A 560 27.07 -27.76 -9.66
CA PRO A 560 25.73 -27.98 -9.08
C PRO A 560 25.15 -29.37 -9.41
N SER A 561 25.63 -30.02 -10.47
CA SER A 561 25.22 -31.38 -10.89
C SER A 561 26.13 -32.49 -10.35
N ALA A 562 27.04 -32.19 -9.42
CA ALA A 562 27.93 -33.19 -8.84
C ALA A 562 27.13 -34.28 -8.11
N ARG A 563 27.54 -35.53 -8.28
CA ARG A 563 27.00 -36.66 -7.53
C ARG A 563 27.58 -36.67 -6.13
N LEU A 564 26.73 -36.46 -5.12
CA LEU A 564 27.10 -36.63 -3.72
C LEU A 564 27.08 -38.13 -3.37
N VAL A 565 28.21 -38.66 -2.91
CA VAL A 565 28.41 -40.09 -2.67
C VAL A 565 28.56 -40.36 -1.16
N PRO A 566 27.54 -40.89 -0.47
CA PRO A 566 27.68 -41.35 0.90
C PRO A 566 28.50 -42.65 0.95
N VAL A 567 29.37 -42.77 1.94
CA VAL A 567 30.11 -44.00 2.28
C VAL A 567 30.07 -44.26 3.78
N ASP A 568 30.38 -45.48 4.22
CA ASP A 568 30.12 -45.91 5.60
C ASP A 568 31.31 -45.69 6.55
N SER A 569 32.49 -45.36 6.02
CA SER A 569 33.70 -45.17 6.82
C SER A 569 34.57 -44.01 6.31
N PHE A 570 35.35 -43.38 7.21
CA PHE A 570 36.34 -42.37 6.79
C PHE A 570 37.45 -42.96 5.92
N ASP A 571 37.76 -44.24 6.07
CA ASP A 571 38.74 -44.93 5.22
C ASP A 571 38.23 -45.04 3.78
N GLU A 572 36.93 -45.31 3.57
CA GLU A 572 36.30 -45.25 2.24
C GLU A 572 36.25 -43.83 1.68
N VAL A 573 36.01 -42.81 2.53
CA VAL A 573 36.05 -41.40 2.11
C VAL A 573 37.44 -41.09 1.53
N LEU A 574 38.50 -41.45 2.24
CA LEU A 574 39.88 -41.23 1.82
C LEU A 574 40.28 -42.10 0.63
N GLY A 575 39.84 -43.36 0.57
CA GLY A 575 40.05 -44.24 -0.57
C GLY A 575 39.43 -43.71 -1.87
N SER A 576 38.29 -43.00 -1.78
CA SER A 576 37.67 -42.35 -2.94
C SER A 576 38.52 -41.20 -3.51
N VAL A 577 39.33 -40.56 -2.67
CA VAL A 577 40.24 -39.49 -3.09
C VAL A 577 41.35 -40.07 -3.98
N ALA A 578 41.91 -41.23 -3.64
CA ALA A 578 42.89 -41.93 -4.48
C ALA A 578 42.37 -42.23 -5.90
N ALA A 579 41.05 -42.40 -6.04
CA ALA A 579 40.39 -42.62 -7.33
C ALA A 579 40.10 -41.32 -8.12
N GLY A 580 40.66 -40.17 -7.70
CA GLY A 580 40.49 -38.87 -8.35
C GLY A 580 39.24 -38.09 -7.93
N GLY A 581 38.55 -38.52 -6.87
CA GLY A 581 37.44 -37.79 -6.27
C GLY A 581 37.89 -36.68 -5.31
N VAL A 582 36.95 -35.80 -4.94
CA VAL A 582 37.11 -34.88 -3.81
C VAL A 582 36.20 -35.30 -2.67
N ALA A 583 36.60 -35.01 -1.44
CA ALA A 583 35.83 -35.38 -0.26
C ALA A 583 35.81 -34.29 0.80
N VAL A 584 34.79 -34.36 1.67
CA VAL A 584 34.68 -33.51 2.86
C VAL A 584 34.85 -34.35 4.13
N MET A 585 35.70 -33.88 5.04
CA MET A 585 35.98 -34.56 6.31
C MET A 585 35.80 -33.60 7.49
N PRO A 586 34.94 -33.89 8.47
CA PRO A 586 34.76 -33.03 9.63
C PRO A 586 36.08 -32.96 10.41
N ILE A 587 36.64 -31.77 10.63
CA ILE A 587 37.93 -31.62 11.30
C ILE A 587 37.79 -30.98 12.68
N SER A 588 36.88 -30.03 12.88
CA SER A 588 36.61 -29.46 14.19
C SER A 588 35.15 -29.08 14.37
N SER A 589 34.66 -29.10 15.60
CA SER A 589 33.39 -28.54 16.00
C SER A 589 33.60 -27.50 17.09
N SER A 590 32.93 -26.37 16.99
CA SER A 590 32.88 -25.36 18.06
C SER A 590 32.28 -25.91 19.37
N SER A 591 31.51 -27.00 19.31
CA SER A 591 30.90 -27.63 20.50
C SER A 591 31.83 -28.63 21.19
N SER A 592 32.67 -29.35 20.43
CA SER A 592 33.40 -30.53 20.92
C SER A 592 34.89 -30.54 20.61
N GLY A 593 35.43 -29.50 19.97
CA GLY A 593 36.85 -29.43 19.61
C GLY A 593 37.20 -30.27 18.38
N LEU A 594 38.41 -30.85 18.36
CA LEU A 594 38.91 -31.67 17.26
C LEU A 594 38.04 -32.93 17.05
N VAL A 595 37.69 -33.24 15.80
CA VAL A 595 36.91 -34.45 15.50
C VAL A 595 37.83 -35.66 15.45
N THR A 596 37.99 -36.29 16.61
CA THR A 596 38.92 -37.41 16.85
C THR A 596 38.92 -38.48 15.77
N ARG A 597 37.76 -39.07 15.43
CA ARG A 597 37.69 -40.18 14.46
C ARG A 597 38.17 -39.80 13.06
N SER A 598 37.97 -38.54 12.67
CA SER A 598 38.38 -38.01 11.36
C SER A 598 39.87 -37.70 11.35
N ALA A 599 40.39 -37.06 12.41
CA ALA A 599 41.81 -36.82 12.59
C ALA A 599 42.62 -38.13 12.58
N ASP A 600 42.11 -39.14 13.26
CA ASP A 600 42.71 -40.47 13.33
C ASP A 600 42.78 -41.17 11.97
N ALA A 601 41.70 -41.11 11.18
CA ALA A 601 41.69 -41.64 9.81
C ALA A 601 42.67 -40.90 8.89
N LEU A 602 42.71 -39.56 8.98
CA LEU A 602 43.66 -38.73 8.23
C LEU A 602 45.12 -39.08 8.55
N LEU A 603 45.46 -39.32 9.82
CA LEU A 603 46.82 -39.71 10.23
C LEU A 603 47.21 -41.09 9.68
N ARG A 604 46.33 -42.09 9.80
CA ARG A 604 46.59 -43.48 9.36
C ARG A 604 46.67 -43.68 7.85
N TYR A 605 46.02 -42.82 7.06
CA TYR A 605 45.84 -43.05 5.62
C TYR A 605 47.17 -42.96 4.84
N ALA A 606 47.75 -44.09 4.42
CA ALA A 606 49.10 -44.09 3.83
C ALA A 606 49.25 -43.36 2.48
N GLY A 607 48.15 -43.01 1.80
CA GLY A 607 48.19 -42.31 0.51
C GLY A 607 48.46 -40.81 0.63
N ASP A 608 48.90 -40.21 -0.47
CA ASP A 608 49.06 -38.77 -0.57
C ASP A 608 47.71 -38.05 -0.59
N LEU A 609 47.65 -36.91 0.09
CA LEU A 609 46.45 -36.09 0.25
C LEU A 609 46.85 -34.62 0.38
N THR A 610 46.03 -33.73 -0.14
CA THR A 610 46.18 -32.28 0.09
C THR A 610 44.82 -31.67 0.44
N ALA A 611 44.84 -30.62 1.26
CA ALA A 611 43.69 -29.82 1.59
C ALA A 611 43.42 -28.80 0.47
N GLY A 612 42.18 -28.76 0.01
CA GLY A 612 41.69 -27.75 -0.95
C GLY A 612 41.07 -26.54 -0.29
N GLY A 613 40.78 -26.60 1.00
CA GLY A 613 40.08 -25.55 1.73
C GLY A 613 39.22 -26.10 2.86
N VAL A 614 38.25 -25.30 3.27
CA VAL A 614 37.30 -25.69 4.33
C VAL A 614 35.87 -25.33 3.94
N VAL A 615 34.93 -26.10 4.48
CA VAL A 615 33.49 -25.80 4.47
C VAL A 615 33.00 -25.74 5.90
N ASP A 616 32.30 -24.66 6.27
CA ASP A 616 31.71 -24.51 7.59
C ASP A 616 30.19 -24.80 7.51
N VAL A 617 29.70 -25.69 8.37
CA VAL A 617 28.29 -26.07 8.46
C VAL A 617 27.75 -25.75 9.84
N ALA A 618 26.71 -24.93 9.90
CA ALA A 618 25.95 -24.71 11.12
C ALA A 618 25.14 -25.98 11.46
N VAL A 619 25.38 -26.52 12.64
CA VAL A 619 24.64 -27.63 13.23
C VAL A 619 23.44 -27.03 13.96
N ARG A 620 22.27 -27.26 13.39
CA ARG A 620 20.96 -26.92 13.97
C ARG A 620 20.17 -28.20 14.09
N ILE A 621 19.60 -28.44 15.26
CA ILE A 621 18.88 -29.67 15.53
C ILE A 621 17.42 -29.32 15.81
N ASP A 622 16.50 -29.90 15.03
CA ASP A 622 15.07 -29.82 15.25
C ASP A 622 14.57 -31.14 15.86
N ALA A 623 13.50 -31.06 16.65
CA ALA A 623 12.76 -32.21 17.13
C ALA A 623 11.62 -32.55 16.16
N TYR A 624 11.56 -33.80 15.74
CA TYR A 624 10.58 -34.32 14.79
C TYR A 624 9.71 -35.39 15.45
N ILE A 625 8.42 -35.34 15.15
CA ILE A 625 7.42 -36.32 15.59
C ILE A 625 6.52 -36.69 14.43
N ARG A 626 5.82 -37.82 14.50
CA ARG A 626 4.80 -38.16 13.51
C ARG A 626 3.64 -37.16 13.55
N GLU A 627 3.01 -36.95 12.39
CA GLU A 627 1.97 -35.94 12.20
C GLU A 627 0.75 -36.10 13.13
N ASP A 628 0.47 -37.34 13.54
CA ASP A 628 -0.64 -37.75 14.41
C ASP A 628 -0.38 -37.54 15.92
N HIS A 629 0.83 -37.12 16.31
CA HIS A 629 1.18 -36.88 17.72
C HIS A 629 1.34 -35.41 18.06
N ARG A 630 1.20 -35.09 19.34
CA ARG A 630 1.57 -33.78 19.89
C ARG A 630 2.67 -33.93 20.93
N LEU A 631 3.60 -32.97 20.99
CA LEU A 631 4.78 -33.05 21.85
C LEU A 631 4.43 -33.13 23.35
N ASP A 632 3.31 -32.52 23.76
CA ASP A 632 2.76 -32.55 25.12
C ASP A 632 2.26 -33.95 25.56
N GLU A 633 2.05 -34.87 24.61
CA GLU A 633 1.61 -36.25 24.86
C GLU A 633 2.78 -37.24 24.98
N LEU A 634 4.04 -36.81 24.77
CA LEU A 634 5.20 -37.69 24.61
C LEU A 634 6.08 -37.84 25.86
N HIS A 635 5.58 -37.48 27.04
CA HIS A 635 6.35 -37.65 28.28
C HIS A 635 6.71 -39.14 28.51
N GLY A 636 8.00 -39.42 28.77
CA GLY A 636 8.52 -40.77 28.93
C GLY A 636 8.77 -41.55 27.63
N ALA A 637 8.49 -40.95 26.46
CA ALA A 637 8.75 -41.56 25.17
C ALA A 637 10.27 -41.58 24.84
N PRO A 638 10.73 -42.53 24.00
CA PRO A 638 12.11 -42.54 23.53
C PRO A 638 12.40 -41.36 22.60
N VAL A 639 13.61 -40.79 22.74
CA VAL A 639 14.17 -39.79 21.83
C VAL A 639 15.41 -40.34 21.14
N TYR A 640 15.35 -40.44 19.82
CA TYR A 640 16.36 -41.05 18.96
C TYR A 640 17.26 -40.00 18.33
N SER A 641 18.57 -40.22 18.38
CA SER A 641 19.58 -39.47 17.61
C SER A 641 20.98 -40.07 17.76
N HIS A 642 21.96 -39.54 17.04
CA HIS A 642 23.37 -39.83 17.28
C HIS A 642 23.78 -39.39 18.71
N PRO A 643 24.68 -40.11 19.41
CA PRO A 643 25.11 -39.77 20.78
C PRO A 643 25.50 -38.30 20.97
N GLN A 644 26.20 -37.72 19.99
CA GLN A 644 26.61 -36.31 20.05
C GLN A 644 25.42 -35.34 19.96
N ALA A 645 24.41 -35.64 19.13
CA ALA A 645 23.21 -34.83 19.02
C ALA A 645 22.33 -34.94 20.28
N LEU A 646 22.22 -36.15 20.87
CA LEU A 646 21.55 -36.33 22.17
C LEU A 646 22.22 -35.51 23.28
N ALA A 647 23.56 -35.53 23.34
CA ALA A 647 24.32 -34.75 24.32
C ALA A 647 24.16 -33.24 24.10
N GLN A 648 24.03 -32.80 22.85
CA GLN A 648 23.79 -31.41 22.49
C GLN A 648 22.35 -30.95 22.75
N CYS A 649 21.39 -31.83 23.01
CA CYS A 649 19.97 -31.47 23.21
C CYS A 649 19.48 -31.86 24.61
N SER A 650 20.36 -31.93 25.60
CA SER A 650 20.07 -32.45 26.93
C SER A 650 18.99 -31.64 27.66
N ALA A 651 18.94 -30.33 27.45
CA ALA A 651 17.94 -29.46 28.07
C ALA A 651 16.54 -29.70 27.49
N PHE A 652 16.42 -29.90 26.17
CA PHE A 652 15.16 -30.27 25.52
C PHE A 652 14.64 -31.62 26.04
N ILE A 653 15.52 -32.62 26.06
CA ILE A 653 15.20 -33.97 26.52
C ILE A 653 14.69 -33.93 27.96
N ARG A 654 15.39 -33.21 28.85
CA ARG A 654 14.99 -33.04 30.25
C ARG A 654 13.68 -32.27 30.40
N ARG A 655 13.48 -31.21 29.61
CA ARG A 655 12.27 -30.36 29.66
C ARG A 655 11.00 -31.16 29.35
N TRP A 656 11.08 -32.07 28.38
CA TRP A 656 9.94 -32.89 27.96
C TRP A 656 9.89 -34.26 28.67
N GLY A 657 10.92 -34.62 29.45
CA GLY A 657 11.00 -35.90 30.16
C GLY A 657 11.12 -37.10 29.20
N LEU A 658 11.90 -36.94 28.14
CA LEU A 658 12.14 -37.97 27.11
C LEU A 658 13.28 -38.92 27.54
N VAL A 659 13.29 -40.13 26.99
CA VAL A 659 14.30 -41.16 27.30
C VAL A 659 15.31 -41.29 26.15
N PRO A 660 16.59 -40.85 26.32
CA PRO A 660 17.60 -40.92 25.26
C PRO A 660 17.83 -42.34 24.74
N SER A 661 17.75 -42.51 23.42
CA SER A 661 17.96 -43.78 22.73
C SER A 661 18.95 -43.59 21.56
N PRO A 662 20.25 -43.94 21.74
CA PRO A 662 21.27 -43.70 20.72
C PRO A 662 21.04 -44.47 19.41
N CYS A 663 21.23 -43.79 18.27
CA CYS A 663 21.19 -44.32 16.91
C CYS A 663 22.55 -44.16 16.21
N ALA A 664 22.71 -44.78 15.04
CA ALA A 664 23.94 -44.69 14.25
C ALA A 664 24.15 -43.29 13.64
N SER A 665 23.06 -42.57 13.32
CA SER A 665 23.12 -41.21 12.77
C SER A 665 21.84 -40.42 13.06
N THR A 666 21.85 -39.11 12.76
CA THR A 666 20.64 -38.26 12.82
C THR A 666 19.59 -38.66 11.77
N ALA A 667 20.02 -39.13 10.60
CA ALA A 667 19.12 -39.64 9.56
C ALA A 667 18.49 -40.99 9.95
N ASP A 668 19.25 -41.84 10.62
CA ASP A 668 18.77 -43.12 11.18
C ASP A 668 17.69 -42.90 12.24
N ALA A 669 17.82 -41.84 13.05
CA ALA A 669 16.79 -41.47 14.02
C ALA A 669 15.47 -41.05 13.37
N LEU A 670 15.51 -40.25 12.30
CA LEU A 670 14.31 -39.88 11.54
C LEU A 670 13.61 -41.11 10.97
N ARG A 671 14.37 -42.02 10.36
CA ARG A 671 13.84 -43.29 9.84
C ARG A 671 13.21 -44.13 10.96
N THR A 672 13.92 -44.28 12.07
CA THR A 672 13.45 -45.03 13.24
C THR A 672 12.11 -44.51 13.75
N VAL A 673 11.93 -43.19 13.83
CA VAL A 673 10.67 -42.59 14.30
C VAL A 673 9.55 -42.65 13.27
N SER A 674 9.88 -42.51 11.98
CA SER A 674 8.93 -42.67 10.88
C SER A 674 8.35 -44.10 10.82
N GLU A 675 9.20 -45.11 11.03
CA GLU A 675 8.84 -46.53 10.99
C GLU A 675 8.29 -47.07 12.34
N SER A 676 8.44 -46.30 13.42
CA SER A 676 7.97 -46.72 14.75
C SER A 676 6.45 -46.68 14.87
N SER A 677 5.89 -47.76 15.43
CA SER A 677 4.49 -47.82 15.87
C SER A 677 4.25 -47.20 17.24
N ARG A 678 5.32 -46.94 18.01
CA ARG A 678 5.24 -46.28 19.32
C ARG A 678 5.51 -44.78 19.16
N PRO A 679 4.85 -43.92 19.98
CA PRO A 679 5.16 -42.50 20.03
C PRO A 679 6.63 -42.29 20.39
N ALA A 680 7.34 -41.48 19.61
CA ALA A 680 8.76 -41.24 19.75
C ALA A 680 9.15 -39.89 19.15
N VAL A 681 10.34 -39.40 19.52
CA VAL A 681 10.91 -38.14 19.02
C VAL A 681 12.22 -38.43 18.30
N ALA A 682 12.45 -37.83 17.13
CA ALA A 682 13.74 -37.85 16.45
C ALA A 682 14.40 -36.48 16.57
N LEU A 683 15.70 -36.45 16.86
CA LEU A 683 16.49 -35.22 16.79
C LEU A 683 17.38 -35.28 15.55
N ALA A 684 17.22 -34.34 14.63
CA ALA A 684 17.96 -34.33 13.37
C ALA A 684 18.17 -32.91 12.83
N GLY A 685 18.95 -32.81 11.76
CA GLY A 685 19.22 -31.51 11.11
C GLY A 685 17.95 -30.83 10.61
N GLU A 686 17.98 -29.50 10.57
CA GLU A 686 16.89 -28.66 10.03
C GLU A 686 16.42 -29.14 8.64
N GLY A 687 15.10 -29.17 8.45
CA GLY A 687 14.46 -29.54 7.17
C GLY A 687 14.55 -31.02 6.78
N ARG A 688 15.02 -31.93 7.65
CA ARG A 688 15.24 -33.34 7.29
C ARG A 688 14.06 -34.28 7.51
N GLY A 689 12.96 -33.80 8.08
CA GLY A 689 11.73 -34.57 8.25
C GLY A 689 10.84 -34.67 7.00
N GLU A 690 11.07 -33.83 5.98
CA GLU A 690 10.26 -33.80 4.76
C GLU A 690 10.36 -35.12 3.99
N GLY A 691 9.21 -35.66 3.56
CA GLY A 691 9.12 -36.94 2.85
C GLY A 691 9.08 -38.19 3.75
N LEU A 692 9.16 -38.04 5.08
CA LEU A 692 9.10 -39.15 6.05
C LEU A 692 7.81 -39.16 6.90
N HIS A 693 6.79 -38.37 6.54
CA HIS A 693 5.55 -38.17 7.32
C HIS A 693 5.82 -37.72 8.77
N LEU A 694 6.89 -36.94 8.95
CA LEU A 694 7.27 -36.33 10.21
C LEU A 694 7.05 -34.82 10.13
N LYS A 695 6.48 -34.25 11.18
CA LYS A 695 6.39 -32.81 11.38
C LYS A 695 7.43 -32.35 12.39
N VAL A 696 7.86 -31.11 12.26
CA VAL A 696 8.68 -30.44 13.27
C VAL A 696 7.81 -30.18 14.50
N ALA A 697 8.21 -30.74 15.64
CA ALA A 697 7.58 -30.53 16.94
C ALA A 697 8.10 -29.26 17.62
N GLU A 698 9.42 -29.06 17.55
CA GLU A 698 10.11 -27.89 18.10
C GLU A 698 11.41 -27.68 17.31
N ARG A 699 11.75 -26.42 16.97
CA ARG A 699 12.98 -26.09 16.23
C ARG A 699 14.13 -25.72 17.15
N GLU A 700 15.36 -25.91 16.69
CA GLU A 700 16.60 -25.47 17.35
C GLU A 700 16.67 -25.91 18.81
N VAL A 701 16.43 -27.20 19.04
CA VAL A 701 16.37 -27.83 20.36
C VAL A 701 17.75 -28.15 20.95
N ASP A 702 18.82 -27.79 20.24
CA ASP A 702 20.19 -27.85 20.72
C ASP A 702 20.48 -26.81 21.82
N ASP A 703 21.12 -27.29 22.89
CA ASP A 703 21.56 -26.54 24.07
C ASP A 703 22.53 -25.41 23.68
N LEU A 704 23.38 -25.70 22.70
CA LEU A 704 24.33 -24.75 22.10
C LEU A 704 23.90 -24.42 20.67
N SER A 705 22.82 -23.64 20.58
CA SER A 705 22.35 -22.97 19.37
C SER A 705 23.49 -22.58 18.44
N GLY A 706 23.48 -23.03 17.17
CA GLY A 706 24.37 -22.53 16.12
C GLY A 706 25.82 -23.00 16.21
N SER A 707 26.07 -24.18 16.79
CA SER A 707 27.42 -24.77 16.76
C SER A 707 27.87 -25.01 15.30
N ILE A 708 29.07 -24.57 14.95
CA ILE A 708 29.65 -24.81 13.62
C ILE A 708 30.54 -26.04 13.66
N THR A 709 30.37 -26.92 12.68
CA THR A 709 31.33 -27.98 12.35
C THR A 709 32.07 -27.59 11.07
N ARG A 710 33.39 -27.52 11.18
CA ARG A 710 34.29 -27.25 10.07
C ARG A 710 34.68 -28.56 9.41
N PHE A 711 34.53 -28.62 8.09
CA PHE A 711 34.92 -29.73 7.25
C PHE A 711 36.13 -29.33 6.42
N LEU A 712 37.15 -30.18 6.40
CA LEU A 712 38.30 -30.07 5.51
C LEU A 712 37.92 -30.65 4.15
N ILE A 713 38.20 -29.90 3.09
CA ILE A 713 38.10 -30.39 1.72
C ILE A 713 39.41 -31.08 1.38
N VAL A 714 39.35 -32.33 0.94
CA VAL A 714 40.54 -33.13 0.64
C VAL A 714 40.49 -33.69 -0.78
N GLY A 715 41.66 -33.76 -1.41
CA GLY A 715 41.86 -34.22 -2.77
C GLY A 715 43.27 -34.80 -2.95
N GLN A 716 43.55 -35.36 -4.13
CA GLN A 716 44.90 -35.76 -4.50
C GLN A 716 45.81 -34.54 -4.70
N PRO A 717 47.13 -34.64 -4.47
CA PRO A 717 48.06 -33.60 -4.86
C PRO A 717 47.87 -33.20 -6.32
N GLY A 718 47.82 -31.88 -6.58
CA GLY A 718 47.56 -31.34 -7.92
C GLY A 718 46.08 -31.30 -8.34
N CYS A 719 45.13 -31.70 -7.47
CA CYS A 719 43.69 -31.59 -7.75
C CYS A 719 43.17 -30.15 -7.67
N PHE A 720 43.77 -29.33 -6.81
CA PHE A 720 43.41 -27.92 -6.58
C PHE A 720 44.43 -26.98 -7.23
N GLY A 721 43.94 -25.91 -7.84
CA GLY A 721 44.75 -24.86 -8.46
C GLY A 721 44.93 -23.62 -7.59
N ASP A 722 45.57 -22.61 -8.18
CA ASP A 722 45.71 -21.29 -7.56
C ASP A 722 44.44 -20.46 -7.71
N LEU A 723 44.19 -19.57 -6.74
CA LEU A 723 43.07 -18.63 -6.81
C LEU A 723 43.33 -17.54 -7.84
N VAL A 724 42.38 -17.30 -8.73
CA VAL A 724 42.48 -16.29 -9.79
C VAL A 724 41.46 -15.16 -9.52
N GLY A 725 41.94 -13.99 -9.10
CA GLY A 725 41.14 -12.76 -8.91
C GLY A 725 40.49 -12.58 -7.53
N GLY A 726 40.45 -11.33 -7.04
CA GLY A 726 39.86 -10.93 -5.75
C GLY A 726 40.85 -10.84 -4.58
N SER A 727 40.41 -10.30 -3.43
CA SER A 727 41.21 -10.22 -2.18
C SER A 727 41.76 -11.60 -1.83
N ALA A 728 43.08 -11.79 -1.90
CA ALA A 728 43.73 -13.07 -1.67
C ALA A 728 43.34 -13.62 -0.27
N PRO A 729 42.58 -14.73 -0.14
CA PRO A 729 42.29 -15.30 1.16
C PRO A 729 43.61 -15.76 1.78
N THR A 730 43.73 -15.59 3.09
CA THR A 730 45.01 -15.88 3.73
C THR A 730 45.22 -17.39 3.79
N LEU A 731 46.09 -17.91 2.92
CA LEU A 731 46.45 -19.33 2.90
C LEU A 731 47.19 -19.71 4.19
N ARG A 732 46.82 -20.84 4.78
CA ARG A 732 47.48 -21.41 5.97
C ARG A 732 47.98 -22.81 5.69
N SER A 733 49.13 -23.13 6.26
CA SER A 733 49.68 -24.48 6.28
C SER A 733 48.93 -25.28 7.34
N ILE A 734 48.48 -26.48 6.98
CA ILE A 734 47.66 -27.35 7.84
C ILE A 734 48.46 -28.60 8.15
N TYR A 735 48.68 -28.86 9.43
CA TYR A 735 49.39 -30.03 9.94
C TYR A 735 48.51 -30.80 10.92
N LEU A 736 48.64 -32.11 10.90
CA LEU A 736 47.97 -33.00 11.83
C LEU A 736 49.02 -33.87 12.52
N ALA A 737 49.03 -33.89 13.85
CA ALA A 737 50.02 -34.58 14.66
C ALA A 737 49.36 -35.62 15.57
N GLU A 738 50.09 -36.71 15.81
CA GLU A 738 49.70 -37.75 16.78
C GLU A 738 49.69 -37.25 18.23
N SER A 739 50.48 -36.21 18.53
CA SER A 739 50.54 -35.59 19.86
C SER A 739 50.80 -34.08 19.84
N LEU A 740 50.25 -33.37 20.82
CA LEU A 740 50.44 -31.93 21.04
C LEU A 740 51.90 -31.60 21.33
N ALA A 741 52.64 -32.53 21.95
CA ALA A 741 54.07 -32.36 22.23
C ALA A 741 54.89 -32.19 20.94
N GLN A 742 54.54 -32.90 19.85
CA GLN A 742 55.20 -32.75 18.55
C GLN A 742 54.97 -31.36 17.96
N VAL A 743 53.73 -30.84 18.06
CA VAL A 743 53.42 -29.47 17.63
C VAL A 743 54.16 -28.44 18.50
N ALA A 744 54.18 -28.63 19.81
CA ALA A 744 54.84 -27.73 20.76
C ALA A 744 56.37 -27.67 20.55
N ALA A 745 57.02 -28.78 20.18
CA ALA A 745 58.45 -28.81 19.86
C ALA A 745 58.79 -27.92 18.66
N VAL A 746 57.93 -27.89 17.64
CA VAL A 746 58.13 -27.06 16.44
C VAL A 746 57.74 -25.60 16.66
N LEU A 747 56.65 -25.35 17.39
CA LEU A 747 56.32 -23.99 17.83
C LEU A 747 57.45 -23.41 18.69
N GLY A 748 58.01 -24.20 19.59
CA GLY A 748 59.17 -23.85 20.42
C GLY A 748 60.42 -23.48 19.62
N ALA A 749 60.69 -24.18 18.52
CA ALA A 749 61.81 -23.90 17.62
C ALA A 749 61.61 -22.66 16.72
N THR A 750 60.39 -22.12 16.66
CA THR A 750 60.02 -20.94 15.85
C THR A 750 59.61 -19.73 16.71
N VAL A 751 59.82 -19.80 18.03
CA VAL A 751 59.54 -18.71 18.99
C VAL A 751 60.36 -17.47 18.65
N GLY A 752 59.67 -16.36 18.35
CA GLY A 752 60.28 -15.06 18.01
C GLY A 752 59.90 -14.53 16.63
N GLU A 753 59.37 -15.38 15.74
CA GLU A 753 58.87 -14.96 14.43
C GLU A 753 57.39 -14.57 14.51
N PRO A 754 56.97 -13.39 14.01
CA PRO A 754 55.56 -13.01 13.95
C PRO A 754 54.79 -13.97 13.03
N GLY A 755 53.71 -14.56 13.54
CA GLY A 755 52.89 -15.52 12.80
C GLY A 755 51.57 -15.82 13.48
N PHE A 756 50.63 -16.39 12.73
CA PHE A 756 49.37 -16.93 13.22
C PHE A 756 49.54 -18.43 13.50
N ASP A 757 49.09 -18.89 14.66
CA ASP A 757 49.00 -20.31 15.00
C ASP A 757 47.65 -20.60 15.67
N GLU A 758 46.90 -21.54 15.12
CA GLU A 758 45.71 -22.12 15.73
C GLU A 758 45.99 -23.60 15.99
N VAL A 759 45.85 -24.03 17.25
CA VAL A 759 46.08 -25.41 17.65
C VAL A 759 44.82 -25.94 18.32
N LEU A 760 44.28 -27.05 17.79
CA LEU A 760 43.15 -27.77 18.36
C LEU A 760 43.62 -29.17 18.71
N SER A 761 43.39 -29.61 19.95
CA SER A 761 43.73 -30.97 20.38
C SER A 761 42.53 -31.74 20.88
N ASP A 762 42.61 -33.06 20.79
CA ASP A 762 41.67 -33.97 21.45
C ASP A 762 42.22 -34.50 22.79
N SER A 763 41.40 -35.27 23.50
CA SER A 763 41.77 -35.85 24.80
C SER A 763 42.89 -36.90 24.71
N ALA A 764 43.17 -37.46 23.53
CA ALA A 764 44.28 -38.39 23.30
C ALA A 764 45.58 -37.63 22.98
N GLY A 765 45.54 -36.30 22.91
CA GLY A 765 46.67 -35.44 22.61
C GLY A 765 46.90 -35.21 21.13
N ARG A 766 46.14 -35.82 20.21
CA ARG A 766 46.26 -35.53 18.77
C ARG A 766 45.95 -34.06 18.52
N ALA A 767 46.67 -33.44 17.60
CA ALA A 767 46.58 -32.00 17.40
C ALA A 767 46.49 -31.63 15.92
N LEU A 768 45.49 -30.80 15.57
CA LEU A 768 45.47 -30.02 14.35
C LEU A 768 46.19 -28.71 14.61
N TRP A 769 47.20 -28.42 13.79
CA TRP A 769 47.94 -27.17 13.82
C TRP A 769 47.81 -26.44 12.50
N VAL A 770 47.28 -25.22 12.55
CA VAL A 770 47.10 -24.35 11.40
C VAL A 770 47.94 -23.11 11.59
N THR A 771 48.85 -22.84 10.65
CA THR A 771 49.82 -21.76 10.80
C THR A 771 49.99 -20.92 9.54
N SER A 772 50.37 -19.65 9.71
CA SER A 772 50.80 -18.81 8.58
C SER A 772 52.21 -19.15 8.09
N ARG A 773 52.98 -19.95 8.85
CA ARG A 773 54.36 -20.31 8.52
C ARG A 773 54.39 -21.48 7.52
N THR A 774 55.41 -21.49 6.67
CA THR A 774 55.73 -22.64 5.82
C THR A 774 57.00 -23.28 6.36
N LEU A 775 56.92 -24.55 6.74
CA LEU A 775 58.09 -25.29 7.20
C LEU A 775 58.92 -25.74 5.98
N GLY A 776 60.20 -25.38 5.94
CA GLY A 776 61.14 -25.86 4.90
C GLY A 776 61.51 -27.33 5.09
N ASP A 777 62.25 -27.91 4.14
CA ASP A 777 62.60 -29.34 4.10
C ASP A 777 63.24 -29.87 5.40
N THR A 778 64.05 -29.08 6.09
CA THR A 778 64.64 -29.41 7.40
C THR A 778 63.62 -29.45 8.53
N GLY A 779 62.66 -28.52 8.54
CA GLY A 779 61.55 -28.53 9.50
C GLY A 779 60.55 -29.65 9.23
N MET A 780 60.32 -29.96 7.95
CA MET A 780 59.45 -31.05 7.51
C MET A 780 60.07 -32.43 7.77
N ARG A 781 61.39 -32.60 7.63
CA ARG A 781 62.11 -33.83 8.03
C ARG A 781 62.09 -34.05 9.55
N SER A 782 62.26 -32.98 10.34
CA SER A 782 62.13 -33.03 11.81
C SER A 782 60.72 -33.48 12.25
N LEU A 783 59.69 -33.16 11.45
CA LEU A 783 58.30 -33.54 11.68
C LEU A 783 57.91 -34.91 11.09
N GLY A 784 58.50 -35.29 9.95
CA GLY A 784 58.22 -36.53 9.23
C GLY A 784 58.67 -37.78 9.98
N ASP A 785 59.76 -37.70 10.73
CA ASP A 785 60.20 -38.76 11.66
C ASP A 785 59.39 -38.77 12.98
N ALA A 786 58.48 -37.82 13.17
CA ALA A 786 57.78 -37.55 14.44
C ALA A 786 56.25 -37.66 14.34
N GLY A 787 55.68 -38.46 13.43
CA GLY A 787 54.23 -38.73 13.42
C GLY A 787 53.35 -37.52 13.08
N VAL A 788 53.86 -36.57 12.27
CA VAL A 788 53.10 -35.40 11.79
C VAL A 788 52.88 -35.46 10.29
N ARG A 789 51.62 -35.27 9.89
CA ARG A 789 51.18 -35.19 8.49
C ARG A 789 50.97 -33.75 8.06
N SER A 790 51.58 -33.37 6.94
CA SER A 790 51.23 -32.13 6.22
C SER A 790 50.02 -32.39 5.33
N LEU A 791 49.02 -31.50 5.39
CA LEU A 791 47.88 -31.47 4.47
C LEU A 791 48.01 -30.34 3.45
N GLY A 792 49.20 -29.75 3.32
CA GLY A 792 49.46 -28.66 2.38
C GLY A 792 48.93 -27.32 2.88
N ARG A 793 48.74 -26.40 1.92
CA ARG A 793 48.37 -25.01 2.19
C ARG A 793 47.03 -24.70 1.54
N ALA A 794 46.07 -24.26 2.34
CA ALA A 794 44.71 -24.04 1.87
C ALA A 794 44.13 -22.74 2.43
N PRO A 795 43.07 -22.18 1.81
CA PRO A 795 42.30 -21.11 2.40
C PRO A 795 41.79 -21.52 3.78
N TRP A 796 42.13 -20.71 4.78
CA TRP A 796 41.68 -20.92 6.15
C TRP A 796 41.23 -19.59 6.71
N SER A 797 39.92 -19.37 6.67
CA SER A 797 39.34 -18.19 7.29
C SER A 797 39.35 -18.37 8.82
N PRO A 798 39.78 -17.36 9.59
CA PRO A 798 39.28 -17.19 10.95
C PRO A 798 37.75 -17.28 10.90
N ARG A 799 37.08 -17.71 11.97
CA ARG A 799 35.60 -17.93 12.01
C ARG A 799 34.75 -16.65 11.79
N THR A 800 35.30 -15.60 11.19
CA THR A 800 34.68 -14.32 10.88
C THR A 800 34.20 -14.27 9.42
N PRO A 801 32.91 -14.11 9.15
CA PRO A 801 32.35 -13.93 7.80
C PRO A 801 32.41 -12.48 7.30
N VAL A 802 32.62 -12.36 5.99
CA VAL A 802 32.57 -11.13 5.18
C VAL A 802 31.12 -10.66 5.01
N VAL A 803 30.84 -9.40 5.35
CA VAL A 803 29.56 -8.72 5.13
C VAL A 803 29.38 -8.44 3.63
N ARG A 804 28.19 -8.70 3.06
CA ARG A 804 27.82 -8.14 1.75
C ARG A 804 27.74 -6.63 1.88
N VAL A 805 28.66 -5.90 1.27
CA VAL A 805 28.37 -4.54 0.80
C VAL A 805 27.96 -4.72 -0.65
N GLU A 806 26.65 -4.72 -0.92
CA GLU A 806 26.18 -4.42 -2.27
C GLU A 806 26.42 -2.92 -2.49
N VAL A 807 27.22 -2.60 -3.51
CA VAL A 807 27.36 -1.23 -4.06
C VAL A 807 26.30 -1.06 -5.13
#